data_AF-A0A971QI62-F1
#
_entry.id   AF-A0A971QI62-F1
#
_cell.length_a   1.000
_cell.length_b   1.000
_cell.length_c   1.000
_cell.angle_alpha   90.00
_cell.angle_beta   90.00
_cell.angle_gamma   90.00
#
_symmetry.space_group_name_H-M   'P 1'
#
loop_
_entity.id
_entity.type
_entity.pdbx_description
1 polymer ?
#
loop_
_entity_poly.entity_id
_entity_poly.type
_entity_poly.pdbx_seq_one_letter_code
_entity_poly.pdbx_strand_id
1 'polypeptide(L)'
;MSISSTEKMLSIYESMIASRYTDQVQSAAAQRGEVFFYIPSSGHEATAALNAHLIDADWLHLHYRDRALAYARGVSYESAFYGLFAKEESNSVGRRMPGFQCDPSLNILSTPTLVGSNVLQAVGVASTIKEQDGNPFVLVSVGDGATQQGDFYEAVAEAVRAHLPVFFLIEDNRFALSTLTKGKTFYSLPSGDSDSFYGLPIHRIDGANAVTAHDAFGAIVSALRDTRGPQLAVFHVERLESHTNADDQTMYRSEEEVQHAKENADPCRRLRADLLASGVTEEQITAVENKVRSAIDAAFHTARKGMTPKADLTAKKPLPKPRAEYRGTEEGRTLSMLEAMRETLKARLSKDSKTTLLGQDIEDPKGDVFGLTRGLSRTFPNQVQNAALAENTILGVSTGKALAGGHPIAFMQFADFLPVAYSHIISEIGAMYWRTNGQWESPVLIMSICGGYRPGLGPYHAQTMESICAHVPGVDVFMPSTAADAAGLLNAIAESGRPSVFFFPKNLINDRTNTTSADVEKQYVPIGKARVARVGKDLTLVSWGGSMPVCERTAEALAEIGVNVEIIDLRTIFPWDEETVLASAKKTGKLIIVHEDNQTAGMGGEIAAVVAERAGNEVQIARVTRPDTYIPYDYSCQIDVLPSYKRTLEKCCELLEIDLHWEKPIEEEAGIVTVKAIGSSPSDETITIVELAVALGDTVAEGDPIASVEADKASMDISAPVSGTIAELLAAEGDVLRVGTPMVKIASSEAAQLKPLTKEDPGTPIMERRRVKEVQPGTTPNLKPQTPNSIYISNICTVFGSRHLSNDELLQGHGEWDSEAIRKRTGIENRYWIQGDENILTLAVQATRDLLEKEQLHISDIGAIICSTGTPLAMTPSLACSVLYKLSPERGEVLMQAHDVNAACSGYMYALQSAFDFLTNAPNKKVIVITAETLSPMLNHDDQKTMALFGDAATATLVSCEKRPGDIGIKLNRPVLSATGVDAKVLYVPNMGSGEVIEMEGLTVFKLAVRKMIDMLDEACRENGITVEDLQKIVPHQANERIIEAIRKTIKCPPEKMFNHIRKYGNTSSNTIPIALTELMPQMAAADKVGLTAFGGGFTFGAAVIEKM
;
A
#
# COMPACT_ATOMS: atom_id res chain seq x y z
N MET A 1 -34.91 -37.12 40.92
CA MET A 1 -34.30 -37.66 42.15
C MET A 1 -33.03 -36.87 42.40
N SER A 2 -32.80 -36.36 43.61
CA SER A 2 -31.60 -35.59 43.93
C SER A 2 -30.38 -36.54 43.88
N ILE A 3 -29.43 -36.28 42.99
CA ILE A 3 -28.16 -37.02 42.89
C ILE A 3 -27.38 -36.77 44.19
N SER A 4 -26.91 -37.82 44.86
CA SER A 4 -26.11 -37.70 46.08
C SER A 4 -24.78 -36.98 45.83
N SER A 5 -24.21 -36.34 46.86
CA SER A 5 -22.91 -35.65 46.75
C SER A 5 -21.81 -36.57 46.19
N THR A 6 -21.82 -37.85 46.58
CA THR A 6 -20.90 -38.88 46.10
C THR A 6 -21.10 -39.22 44.62
N GLU A 7 -22.34 -39.41 44.17
CA GLU A 7 -22.64 -39.67 42.74
C GLU A 7 -22.24 -38.49 41.85
N LYS A 8 -22.40 -37.24 42.32
CA LYS A 8 -21.91 -36.05 41.60
C LYS A 8 -20.39 -36.07 41.45
N MET A 9 -19.66 -36.34 42.53
CA MET A 9 -18.19 -36.41 42.49
C MET A 9 -17.69 -37.56 41.61
N LEU A 10 -18.40 -38.70 41.58
CA LEU A 10 -18.11 -39.79 40.63
C LEU A 10 -18.32 -39.36 39.17
N SER A 11 -19.37 -38.60 38.87
CA SER A 11 -19.61 -38.07 37.52
C SER A 11 -18.56 -37.05 37.11
N ILE A 12 -18.11 -36.17 38.02
CA ILE A 12 -17.00 -35.24 37.76
C ILE A 12 -15.72 -36.04 37.49
N TYR A 13 -15.45 -37.03 38.34
CA TYR A 13 -14.29 -37.91 38.20
C TYR A 13 -14.31 -38.63 36.84
N GLU A 14 -15.47 -39.11 36.37
CA GLU A 14 -15.65 -39.75 35.04
C GLU A 14 -15.11 -38.90 33.89
N SER A 15 -15.40 -37.60 33.88
CA SER A 15 -14.90 -36.68 32.85
C SER A 15 -13.41 -36.37 33.02
N MET A 16 -12.93 -36.29 34.27
CA MET A 16 -11.52 -36.05 34.58
C MET A 16 -10.64 -37.18 34.07
N ILE A 17 -10.95 -38.44 34.42
CA ILE A 17 -10.14 -39.56 33.94
C ILE A 17 -10.32 -39.81 32.44
N ALA A 18 -11.47 -39.49 31.85
CA ALA A 18 -11.64 -39.52 30.39
C ALA A 18 -10.67 -38.58 29.69
N SER A 19 -10.50 -37.36 30.21
CA SER A 19 -9.49 -36.43 29.70
C SER A 19 -8.07 -36.99 29.86
N ARG A 20 -7.71 -37.51 31.04
CA ARG A 20 -6.38 -38.09 31.28
C ARG A 20 -6.06 -39.29 30.38
N TYR A 21 -7.03 -40.20 30.20
CA TYR A 21 -6.86 -41.35 29.30
C TYR A 21 -6.75 -40.92 27.84
N THR A 22 -7.46 -39.86 27.44
CA THR A 22 -7.33 -39.29 26.09
C THR A 22 -5.90 -38.83 25.81
N ASP A 23 -5.24 -38.15 26.76
CA ASP A 23 -3.82 -37.74 26.61
C ASP A 23 -2.89 -38.95 26.43
N GLN A 24 -3.08 -40.01 27.21
CA GLN A 24 -2.28 -41.23 27.09
C GLN A 24 -2.44 -41.87 25.70
N VAL A 25 -3.67 -41.96 25.19
CA VAL A 25 -3.97 -42.52 23.87
C VAL A 25 -3.42 -41.63 22.75
N GLN A 26 -3.54 -40.30 22.88
CA GLN A 26 -2.98 -39.32 21.95
C GLN A 26 -1.45 -39.42 21.90
N SER A 27 -0.80 -39.49 23.06
CA SER A 27 0.65 -39.66 23.19
C SER A 27 1.12 -40.96 22.53
N ALA A 28 0.46 -42.07 22.81
CA ALA A 28 0.77 -43.36 22.20
C ALA A 28 0.57 -43.33 20.67
N ALA A 29 -0.47 -42.64 20.17
CA ALA A 29 -0.68 -42.48 18.74
C ALA A 29 0.43 -41.64 18.08
N ALA A 30 0.88 -40.57 18.73
CA ALA A 30 1.98 -39.74 18.26
C ALA A 30 3.30 -40.51 18.22
N GLN A 31 3.60 -41.31 19.25
CA GLN A 31 4.77 -42.19 19.31
C GLN A 31 4.78 -43.28 18.22
N ARG A 32 3.59 -43.68 17.72
CA ARG A 32 3.45 -44.59 16.57
C ARG A 32 3.48 -43.87 15.22
N GLY A 33 3.60 -42.55 15.20
CA GLY A 33 3.56 -41.74 13.97
C GLY A 33 2.17 -41.67 13.31
N GLU A 34 1.10 -41.99 14.04
CA GLU A 34 -0.28 -41.99 13.51
C GLU A 34 -0.89 -40.58 13.47
N VAL A 35 -0.38 -39.66 14.30
CA VAL A 35 -0.84 -38.28 14.43
C VAL A 35 0.36 -37.36 14.56
N PHE A 36 0.25 -36.13 14.07
CA PHE A 36 1.36 -35.17 14.05
C PHE A 36 1.43 -34.29 15.29
N PHE A 37 0.28 -33.97 15.89
CA PHE A 37 0.16 -32.95 16.92
C PHE A 37 -0.94 -33.28 17.92
N TYR A 38 -0.69 -33.04 19.21
CA TYR A 38 -1.71 -33.03 20.26
C TYR A 38 -1.31 -32.09 21.41
N ILE A 39 -2.32 -31.65 22.16
CA ILE A 39 -2.15 -30.74 23.30
C ILE A 39 -2.63 -31.47 24.57
N PRO A 40 -1.72 -31.82 25.50
CA PRO A 40 -2.12 -32.43 26.76
C PRO A 40 -3.05 -31.53 27.58
N SER A 41 -4.01 -32.10 28.29
CA SER A 41 -4.81 -31.41 29.32
C SER A 41 -4.48 -31.87 30.74
N SER A 42 -3.54 -32.81 30.90
CA SER A 42 -3.08 -33.31 32.20
C SER A 42 -2.72 -32.20 33.19
N GLY A 43 -3.45 -32.16 34.31
CA GLY A 43 -3.35 -31.18 35.40
C GLY A 43 -4.46 -30.11 35.40
N HIS A 44 -5.24 -30.00 34.32
CA HIS A 44 -6.37 -29.07 34.19
C HIS A 44 -7.74 -29.74 34.43
N GLU A 45 -7.78 -31.02 34.80
CA GLU A 45 -9.02 -31.80 34.70
C GLU A 45 -10.14 -31.35 35.65
N ALA A 46 -9.80 -30.68 36.76
CA ALA A 46 -10.79 -30.21 37.73
C ALA A 46 -11.74 -29.13 37.15
N THR A 47 -11.50 -28.59 35.95
CA THR A 47 -12.49 -27.74 35.26
C THR A 47 -13.82 -28.45 35.02
N ALA A 48 -13.83 -29.80 34.96
CA ALA A 48 -15.06 -30.61 34.90
C ALA A 48 -16.05 -30.32 36.05
N ALA A 49 -15.57 -29.86 37.21
CA ALA A 49 -16.40 -29.53 38.36
C ALA A 49 -17.38 -28.37 38.09
N LEU A 50 -17.06 -27.48 37.15
CA LEU A 50 -17.91 -26.34 36.80
C LEU A 50 -19.24 -26.78 36.17
N ASN A 51 -19.25 -27.90 35.43
CA ASN A 51 -20.42 -28.36 34.69
C ASN A 51 -21.64 -28.64 35.59
N ALA A 52 -21.41 -28.99 36.86
CA ALA A 52 -22.50 -29.23 37.82
C ALA A 52 -23.38 -27.99 38.08
N HIS A 53 -22.90 -26.80 37.70
CA HIS A 53 -23.57 -25.51 37.92
C HIS A 53 -24.04 -24.85 36.61
N LEU A 54 -23.75 -25.47 35.46
CA LEU A 54 -24.17 -25.00 34.15
C LEU A 54 -25.58 -25.47 33.83
N ILE A 55 -26.31 -24.69 33.04
CA ILE A 55 -27.57 -25.06 32.40
C ILE A 55 -27.37 -25.13 30.89
N ASP A 56 -28.28 -25.78 30.16
CA ASP A 56 -28.17 -25.95 28.71
C ASP A 56 -28.06 -24.61 27.96
N ALA A 57 -28.71 -23.56 28.48
CA ALA A 57 -28.70 -22.22 27.90
C ALA A 57 -27.40 -21.42 28.11
N ASP A 58 -26.46 -21.88 28.95
CA ASP A 58 -25.16 -21.20 29.11
C ASP A 58 -24.25 -21.44 27.91
N TRP A 59 -23.40 -20.44 27.62
CA TRP A 59 -22.48 -20.44 26.48
C TRP A 59 -21.03 -20.56 26.93
N LEU A 60 -20.22 -21.33 26.20
CA LEU A 60 -18.87 -21.66 26.60
C LEU A 60 -17.87 -21.36 25.49
N HIS A 61 -16.96 -20.42 25.78
CA HIS A 61 -15.69 -20.29 25.11
C HIS A 61 -14.63 -21.03 25.92
N LEU A 62 -14.24 -22.20 25.45
CA LEU A 62 -13.31 -23.07 26.15
C LEU A 62 -11.85 -22.75 25.81
N HIS A 63 -11.00 -22.86 26.82
CA HIS A 63 -9.56 -22.95 26.61
C HIS A 63 -9.24 -24.32 25.99
N TYR A 64 -8.18 -24.41 25.19
CA TYR A 64 -7.81 -25.66 24.53
C TYR A 64 -7.38 -26.79 25.51
N ARG A 65 -7.27 -26.50 26.81
CA ARG A 65 -7.03 -27.51 27.88
C ARG A 65 -8.30 -27.92 28.64
N ASP A 66 -9.46 -27.34 28.33
CA ASP A 66 -10.75 -27.63 28.98
C ASP A 66 -11.41 -28.94 28.53
N ARG A 67 -10.64 -29.94 28.09
CA ARG A 67 -11.22 -31.17 27.55
C ARG A 67 -12.09 -31.91 28.59
N ALA A 68 -11.71 -31.84 29.87
CA ALA A 68 -12.51 -32.44 30.95
C ALA A 68 -13.87 -31.72 31.12
N LEU A 69 -13.90 -30.40 31.06
CA LEU A 69 -15.15 -29.62 31.06
C LEU A 69 -15.99 -29.89 29.81
N ALA A 70 -15.37 -29.98 28.63
CA ALA A 70 -16.07 -30.33 27.39
C ALA A 70 -16.75 -31.71 27.48
N TYR A 71 -16.06 -32.73 28.01
CA TYR A 71 -16.64 -34.06 28.23
C TYR A 71 -17.76 -34.03 29.28
N ALA A 72 -17.58 -33.29 30.38
CA ALA A 72 -18.64 -33.11 31.37
C ALA A 72 -19.90 -32.45 30.77
N ARG A 73 -19.70 -31.49 29.85
CA ARG A 73 -20.78 -30.79 29.13
C ARG A 73 -21.48 -31.68 28.10
N GLY A 74 -20.87 -32.79 27.69
CA GLY A 74 -21.47 -33.78 26.79
C GLY A 74 -20.79 -33.94 25.43
N VAL A 75 -19.65 -33.30 25.20
CA VAL A 75 -18.87 -33.53 23.96
C VAL A 75 -18.48 -35.00 23.89
N SER A 76 -18.76 -35.64 22.75
CA SER A 76 -18.44 -37.06 22.58
C SER A 76 -16.93 -37.29 22.51
N TYR A 77 -16.48 -38.44 23.02
CA TYR A 77 -15.08 -38.85 22.93
C TYR A 77 -14.62 -38.98 21.47
N GLU A 78 -15.52 -39.43 20.58
CA GLU A 78 -15.25 -39.57 19.15
C GLU A 78 -14.91 -38.23 18.50
N SER A 79 -15.62 -37.16 18.84
CA SER A 79 -15.39 -35.81 18.29
C SER A 79 -13.95 -35.34 18.53
N ALA A 80 -13.42 -35.58 19.74
CA ALA A 80 -12.04 -35.23 20.08
C ALA A 80 -11.02 -35.99 19.21
N PHE A 81 -11.28 -37.26 18.91
CA PHE A 81 -10.40 -38.08 18.06
C PHE A 81 -10.59 -37.83 16.56
N TYR A 82 -11.80 -37.50 16.09
CA TYR A 82 -11.98 -37.05 14.71
C TYR A 82 -11.18 -35.78 14.43
N GLY A 83 -11.13 -34.85 15.39
CA GLY A 83 -10.23 -33.70 15.34
C GLY A 83 -8.75 -34.10 15.33
N LEU A 84 -8.34 -35.02 16.22
CA LEU A 84 -6.96 -35.53 16.29
C LEU A 84 -6.46 -36.12 14.96
N PHE A 85 -7.30 -36.91 14.29
CA PHE A 85 -6.98 -37.55 13.02
C PHE A 85 -7.33 -36.70 11.79
N ALA A 86 -7.78 -35.46 11.98
CA ALA A 86 -8.22 -34.55 10.91
C ALA A 86 -9.21 -35.21 9.93
N LYS A 87 -10.27 -35.83 10.45
CA LYS A 87 -11.27 -36.58 9.67
C LYS A 87 -12.43 -35.71 9.18
N GLU A 88 -13.13 -36.19 8.16
CA GLU A 88 -14.31 -35.52 7.58
C GLU A 88 -15.43 -35.34 8.61
N GLU A 89 -15.59 -36.30 9.52
CA GLU A 89 -16.58 -36.30 10.59
C GLU A 89 -16.26 -35.28 11.70
N SER A 90 -15.07 -34.67 11.70
CA SER A 90 -14.75 -33.61 12.65
C SER A 90 -15.59 -32.35 12.39
N ASN A 91 -15.86 -31.59 13.44
CA ASN A 91 -16.53 -30.27 13.39
C ASN A 91 -15.83 -29.21 12.53
N SER A 92 -14.66 -29.53 11.95
CA SER A 92 -13.93 -28.66 11.03
C SER A 92 -13.55 -29.35 9.71
N VAL A 93 -13.92 -30.62 9.51
CA VAL A 93 -13.55 -31.39 8.30
C VAL A 93 -12.03 -31.35 8.06
N GLY A 94 -11.24 -31.45 9.14
CA GLY A 94 -9.77 -31.39 9.10
C GLY A 94 -9.16 -30.01 8.88
N ARG A 95 -9.91 -28.91 9.03
CA ARG A 95 -9.42 -27.53 8.81
C ARG A 95 -8.76 -26.89 10.04
N ARG A 96 -9.00 -27.42 11.24
CA ARG A 96 -8.43 -26.91 12.50
C ARG A 96 -7.39 -27.85 13.10
N MET A 97 -6.52 -27.29 13.93
CA MET A 97 -5.68 -28.08 14.82
C MET A 97 -6.54 -28.87 15.82
N PRO A 98 -6.07 -30.03 16.31
CA PRO A 98 -6.77 -30.76 17.36
C PRO A 98 -6.70 -30.04 18.71
N GLY A 99 -7.61 -30.40 19.63
CA GLY A 99 -7.68 -29.83 20.98
C GLY A 99 -8.70 -28.69 21.16
N PHE A 100 -9.24 -28.15 20.06
CA PHE A 100 -10.22 -27.06 20.10
C PHE A 100 -11.65 -27.61 20.00
N GLN A 101 -12.26 -27.88 21.15
CA GLN A 101 -13.63 -28.39 21.24
C GLN A 101 -14.62 -27.33 20.74
N CYS A 102 -15.64 -27.77 20.00
CA CYS A 102 -16.62 -26.89 19.37
C CYS A 102 -17.84 -27.73 19.01
N ASP A 103 -18.98 -27.35 19.57
CA ASP A 103 -20.25 -28.05 19.41
C ASP A 103 -21.41 -27.06 19.61
N PRO A 104 -22.08 -26.62 18.53
CA PRO A 104 -23.21 -25.71 18.62
C PRO A 104 -24.38 -26.27 19.44
N SER A 105 -24.58 -27.59 19.46
CA SER A 105 -25.69 -28.20 20.21
C SER A 105 -25.51 -28.09 21.73
N LEU A 106 -24.29 -27.81 22.18
CA LEU A 106 -23.92 -27.63 23.58
C LEU A 106 -23.56 -26.18 23.93
N ASN A 107 -23.77 -25.24 22.99
CA ASN A 107 -23.32 -23.85 23.05
C ASN A 107 -21.80 -23.71 23.32
N ILE A 108 -20.99 -24.63 22.77
CA ILE A 108 -19.53 -24.55 22.81
C ILE A 108 -19.05 -23.89 21.52
N LEU A 109 -18.58 -22.65 21.63
CA LEU A 109 -18.17 -21.85 20.48
C LEU A 109 -16.82 -22.31 19.92
N SER A 110 -16.56 -21.95 18.67
CA SER A 110 -15.25 -22.16 18.06
C SER A 110 -14.20 -21.20 18.64
N THR A 111 -13.17 -21.75 19.28
CA THR A 111 -11.99 -20.98 19.71
C THR A 111 -10.89 -21.03 18.63
N PRO A 112 -10.23 -19.91 18.29
CA PRO A 112 -9.07 -19.87 17.40
C PRO A 112 -7.79 -20.32 18.09
N THR A 113 -6.77 -20.67 17.29
CA THR A 113 -5.40 -20.85 17.78
C THR A 113 -4.80 -19.53 18.30
N LEU A 114 -5.24 -18.38 17.77
CA LEU A 114 -4.85 -17.06 18.27
C LEU A 114 -5.50 -16.82 19.63
N VAL A 115 -4.79 -17.22 20.69
CA VAL A 115 -5.28 -17.16 22.07
C VAL A 115 -5.69 -15.73 22.45
N GLY A 116 -6.77 -15.60 23.23
CA GLY A 116 -7.27 -14.32 23.73
C GLY A 116 -8.31 -13.65 22.82
N SER A 117 -8.29 -13.86 21.49
CA SER A 117 -9.20 -13.12 20.58
C SER A 117 -10.69 -13.43 20.74
N ASN A 118 -11.03 -14.58 21.31
CA ASN A 118 -12.41 -14.98 21.58
C ASN A 118 -13.03 -14.35 22.84
N VAL A 119 -12.25 -13.65 23.67
CA VAL A 119 -12.77 -13.04 24.91
C VAL A 119 -13.75 -11.90 24.62
N LEU A 120 -13.52 -11.11 23.58
CA LEU A 120 -14.48 -10.09 23.13
C LEU A 120 -15.73 -10.69 22.48
N GLN A 121 -15.61 -11.87 21.86
CA GLN A 121 -16.78 -12.60 21.38
C GLN A 121 -17.67 -13.04 22.54
N ALA A 122 -17.07 -13.50 23.64
CA ALA A 122 -17.81 -13.86 24.85
C ALA A 122 -18.63 -12.67 25.38
N VAL A 123 -18.05 -11.47 25.36
CA VAL A 123 -18.74 -10.21 25.72
C VAL A 123 -19.90 -9.92 24.76
N GLY A 124 -19.70 -10.11 23.45
CA GLY A 124 -20.76 -9.97 22.46
C GLY A 124 -21.93 -10.95 22.64
N VAL A 125 -21.64 -12.22 22.89
CA VAL A 125 -22.67 -13.22 23.21
C VAL A 125 -23.40 -12.82 24.50
N ALA A 126 -22.67 -12.42 25.55
CA ALA A 126 -23.25 -12.01 26.82
C ALA A 126 -24.20 -10.82 26.68
N SER A 127 -23.86 -9.85 25.82
CA SER A 127 -24.73 -8.72 25.51
C SER A 127 -26.05 -9.13 24.85
N THR A 128 -26.06 -10.25 24.12
CA THR A 128 -27.26 -10.76 23.43
C THR A 128 -28.14 -11.60 24.36
N ILE A 129 -27.54 -12.35 25.28
CA ILE A 129 -28.25 -13.26 26.18
C ILE A 129 -28.61 -12.66 27.54
N LYS A 130 -28.16 -11.42 27.82
CA LYS A 130 -28.29 -10.77 29.14
C LYS A 130 -29.70 -10.85 29.73
N GLU A 131 -30.68 -10.54 28.89
CA GLU A 131 -32.10 -10.46 29.25
C GLU A 131 -32.88 -11.74 28.91
N GLN A 132 -32.20 -12.86 28.57
CA GLN A 132 -32.88 -14.12 28.31
C GLN A 132 -33.38 -14.78 29.60
N ASP A 133 -34.55 -15.41 29.52
CA ASP A 133 -35.13 -16.20 30.61
C ASP A 133 -34.18 -17.32 31.05
N GLY A 134 -34.19 -17.62 32.35
CA GLY A 134 -33.29 -18.61 32.94
C GLY A 134 -31.90 -18.07 33.28
N ASN A 135 -31.67 -16.77 33.07
CA ASN A 135 -30.43 -16.07 33.42
C ASN A 135 -29.17 -16.78 32.90
N PRO A 136 -29.09 -17.12 31.59
CA PRO A 136 -27.89 -17.74 31.04
C PRO A 136 -26.70 -16.79 31.13
N PHE A 137 -25.50 -17.34 31.06
CA PHE A 137 -24.27 -16.56 31.05
C PHE A 137 -23.24 -17.11 30.07
N VAL A 138 -22.16 -16.36 29.86
CA VAL A 138 -21.05 -16.80 29.03
C VAL A 138 -19.84 -17.11 29.89
N LEU A 139 -19.38 -18.35 29.88
CA LEU A 139 -18.06 -18.73 30.36
C LEU A 139 -17.04 -18.42 29.27
N VAL A 140 -15.97 -17.73 29.62
CA VAL A 140 -14.76 -17.68 28.82
C VAL A 140 -13.57 -18.12 29.64
N SER A 141 -13.03 -19.28 29.27
CA SER A 141 -11.84 -19.87 29.87
C SER A 141 -10.62 -19.58 29.00
N VAL A 142 -9.54 -19.14 29.63
CA VAL A 142 -8.27 -18.79 28.97
C VAL A 142 -7.08 -19.20 29.84
N GLY A 143 -5.93 -19.50 29.23
CA GLY A 143 -4.69 -19.65 29.98
C GLY A 143 -4.13 -18.31 30.48
N ASP A 144 -3.38 -18.35 31.57
CA ASP A 144 -2.61 -17.22 32.13
C ASP A 144 -1.81 -16.40 31.09
N GLY A 145 -1.19 -17.05 30.11
CA GLY A 145 -0.48 -16.36 29.03
C GLY A 145 -1.39 -15.48 28.16
N ALA A 146 -2.64 -15.89 27.95
CA ALA A 146 -3.58 -15.19 27.08
C ALA A 146 -4.13 -13.90 27.72
N THR A 147 -4.04 -13.75 29.04
CA THR A 147 -4.50 -12.53 29.73
C THR A 147 -3.64 -11.31 29.44
N GLN A 148 -2.50 -11.49 28.75
CA GLN A 148 -1.60 -10.42 28.32
C GLN A 148 -1.98 -9.83 26.95
N GLN A 149 -2.98 -10.40 26.25
CA GLN A 149 -3.48 -9.85 24.99
C GLN A 149 -4.37 -8.64 25.24
N GLY A 150 -4.27 -7.62 24.38
CA GLY A 150 -5.09 -6.38 24.48
C GLY A 150 -6.59 -6.67 24.58
N ASP A 151 -7.08 -7.63 23.79
CA ASP A 151 -8.48 -8.07 23.79
C ASP A 151 -8.97 -8.49 25.18
N PHE A 152 -8.12 -9.09 26.02
CA PHE A 152 -8.52 -9.49 27.37
C PHE A 152 -8.82 -8.27 28.25
N TYR A 153 -7.96 -7.25 28.20
CA TYR A 153 -8.15 -6.00 28.94
C TYR A 153 -9.43 -5.29 28.48
N GLU A 154 -9.61 -5.19 27.16
CA GLU A 154 -10.79 -4.60 26.54
C GLU A 154 -12.07 -5.36 26.91
N ALA A 155 -12.06 -6.69 26.87
CA ALA A 155 -13.22 -7.50 27.20
C ALA A 155 -13.67 -7.38 28.65
N VAL A 156 -12.73 -7.40 29.60
CA VAL A 156 -13.10 -7.20 31.01
C VAL A 156 -13.63 -5.79 31.23
N ALA A 157 -12.96 -4.76 30.66
CA ALA A 157 -13.42 -3.38 30.78
C ALA A 157 -14.83 -3.20 30.19
N GLU A 158 -15.10 -3.77 29.02
CA GLU A 158 -16.41 -3.70 28.36
C GLU A 158 -17.48 -4.47 29.13
N ALA A 159 -17.18 -5.67 29.63
CA ALA A 159 -18.11 -6.45 30.44
C ALA A 159 -18.49 -5.73 31.74
N VAL A 160 -17.53 -5.05 32.39
CA VAL A 160 -17.78 -4.21 33.56
C VAL A 160 -18.64 -3.00 33.18
N ARG A 161 -18.25 -2.27 32.13
CA ARG A 161 -18.94 -1.05 31.66
C ARG A 161 -20.41 -1.31 31.29
N ALA A 162 -20.67 -2.41 30.58
CA ALA A 162 -22.01 -2.79 30.13
C ALA A 162 -22.77 -3.70 31.12
N HIS A 163 -22.15 -4.01 32.28
CA HIS A 163 -22.67 -4.92 33.31
C HIS A 163 -23.17 -6.23 32.69
N LEU A 164 -22.26 -6.99 32.09
CA LEU A 164 -22.57 -8.20 31.31
C LEU A 164 -22.27 -9.49 32.09
N PRO A 165 -23.11 -10.54 31.98
CA PRO A 165 -22.93 -11.79 32.70
C PRO A 165 -21.87 -12.67 32.03
N VAL A 166 -20.60 -12.29 32.18
CA VAL A 166 -19.43 -13.03 31.69
C VAL A 166 -18.65 -13.59 32.86
N PHE A 167 -18.36 -14.89 32.85
CA PHE A 167 -17.42 -15.51 33.77
C PHE A 167 -16.05 -15.67 33.10
N PHE A 168 -15.09 -14.85 33.51
CA PHE A 168 -13.69 -14.96 33.09
C PHE A 168 -12.96 -15.96 33.99
N LEU A 169 -12.65 -17.14 33.45
CA LEU A 169 -11.89 -18.18 34.13
C LEU A 169 -10.47 -18.22 33.59
N ILE A 170 -9.48 -17.88 34.42
CA ILE A 170 -8.07 -17.91 34.05
C ILE A 170 -7.46 -19.18 34.59
N GLU A 171 -7.11 -20.12 33.72
CA GLU A 171 -6.41 -21.34 34.08
C GLU A 171 -4.90 -21.06 34.18
N ASP A 172 -4.43 -20.84 35.41
CA ASP A 172 -3.05 -20.49 35.71
C ASP A 172 -2.24 -21.74 36.04
N ASN A 173 -1.50 -22.24 35.05
CA ASN A 173 -0.50 -23.29 35.25
C ASN A 173 0.93 -22.74 35.42
N ARG A 174 1.08 -21.41 35.51
CA ARG A 174 2.32 -20.63 35.68
C ARG A 174 3.20 -20.52 34.43
N PHE A 175 2.80 -21.07 33.29
CA PHE A 175 3.62 -21.14 32.09
C PHE A 175 2.88 -20.78 30.80
N ALA A 176 3.33 -19.70 30.15
CA ALA A 176 3.03 -19.40 28.76
C ALA A 176 4.09 -20.05 27.85
N LEU A 177 3.78 -21.22 27.26
CA LEU A 177 4.76 -22.11 26.62
C LEU A 177 5.83 -22.53 27.65
N SER A 178 7.07 -22.02 27.52
CA SER A 178 8.18 -22.20 28.45
C SER A 178 8.42 -20.99 29.36
N THR A 179 7.67 -19.90 29.18
CA THR A 179 7.87 -18.64 29.91
C THR A 179 7.06 -18.64 31.20
N LEU A 180 7.73 -18.44 32.34
CA LEU A 180 7.07 -18.18 33.61
C LEU A 180 6.23 -16.90 33.55
N THR A 181 4.98 -16.99 33.96
CA THR A 181 3.99 -15.89 33.96
C THR A 181 3.92 -15.12 35.26
N LYS A 182 4.45 -15.67 36.37
CA LYS A 182 4.59 -14.97 37.65
C LYS A 182 5.26 -13.60 37.45
N GLY A 183 4.64 -12.55 37.97
CA GLY A 183 5.11 -11.18 37.83
C GLY A 183 4.83 -10.53 36.46
N LYS A 184 4.09 -11.19 35.57
CA LYS A 184 3.79 -10.72 34.19
C LYS A 184 2.30 -10.67 33.84
N THR A 185 1.42 -11.13 34.73
CA THR A 185 -0.03 -11.06 34.54
C THR A 185 -0.60 -9.89 35.34
N PHE A 186 -1.83 -9.45 35.03
CA PHE A 186 -2.46 -8.35 35.77
C PHE A 186 -2.74 -8.69 37.25
N TYR A 187 -2.80 -9.98 37.60
CA TYR A 187 -3.12 -10.49 38.94
C TYR A 187 -1.88 -11.00 39.71
N SER A 188 -0.75 -11.20 39.05
CA SER A 188 0.55 -11.48 39.67
C SER A 188 1.59 -10.51 39.14
N LEU A 189 1.80 -9.41 39.88
CA LEU A 189 2.68 -8.30 39.50
C LEU A 189 4.08 -8.48 40.14
N PRO A 190 5.12 -7.78 39.65
CA PRO A 190 6.45 -7.82 40.27
C PRO A 190 6.46 -7.38 41.73
N SER A 191 5.53 -6.49 42.12
CA SER A 191 5.39 -5.97 43.49
C SER A 191 4.53 -6.85 44.41
N GLY A 192 3.95 -7.93 43.88
CA GLY A 192 3.00 -8.77 44.60
C GLY A 192 1.71 -9.00 43.81
N ASP A 193 0.86 -9.84 44.36
CA ASP A 193 -0.41 -10.22 43.73
C ASP A 193 -1.46 -9.11 43.87
N SER A 194 -2.35 -8.99 42.89
CA SER A 194 -3.55 -8.13 42.95
C SER A 194 -4.78 -8.96 43.32
N ASP A 195 -5.66 -8.36 44.12
CA ASP A 195 -6.94 -8.94 44.52
C ASP A 195 -8.14 -8.41 43.71
N SER A 196 -7.90 -7.43 42.82
CA SER A 196 -8.95 -6.92 41.93
C SER A 196 -8.41 -6.46 40.57
N PHE A 197 -9.31 -6.38 39.60
CA PHE A 197 -9.02 -5.88 38.25
C PHE A 197 -10.26 -5.16 37.67
N TYR A 198 -10.11 -3.92 37.22
CA TYR A 198 -11.23 -3.03 36.83
C TYR A 198 -12.38 -2.98 37.86
N GLY A 199 -12.05 -3.08 39.16
CA GLY A 199 -13.04 -3.09 40.24
C GLY A 199 -13.72 -4.44 40.48
N LEU A 200 -13.43 -5.48 39.70
CA LEU A 200 -13.88 -6.85 39.96
C LEU A 200 -12.95 -7.53 40.96
N PRO A 201 -13.48 -8.18 42.01
CA PRO A 201 -12.68 -9.02 42.89
C PRO A 201 -12.18 -10.24 42.11
N ILE A 202 -10.94 -10.66 42.38
CA ILE A 202 -10.33 -11.85 41.79
C ILE A 202 -10.54 -13.02 42.74
N HIS A 203 -11.37 -13.99 42.34
CA HIS A 203 -11.53 -15.24 43.08
C HIS A 203 -10.35 -16.18 42.80
N ARG A 204 -9.70 -16.71 43.84
CA ARG A 204 -8.58 -17.66 43.68
C ARG A 204 -9.03 -19.06 44.09
N ILE A 205 -8.90 -20.01 43.17
CA ILE A 205 -9.44 -21.37 43.34
C ILE A 205 -8.28 -22.36 43.19
N ASP A 206 -8.16 -23.32 44.12
CA ASP A 206 -7.21 -24.45 44.01
C ASP A 206 -7.75 -25.48 43.00
N GLY A 207 -7.17 -25.50 41.80
CA GLY A 207 -7.53 -26.42 40.73
C GLY A 207 -6.95 -27.83 40.89
N ALA A 208 -6.09 -28.08 41.88
CA ALA A 208 -5.70 -29.45 42.24
C ALA A 208 -6.75 -30.15 43.11
N ASN A 209 -7.74 -29.43 43.66
CA ASN A 209 -8.80 -29.99 44.50
C ASN A 209 -10.19 -29.77 43.88
N ALA A 210 -10.70 -30.82 43.22
CA ALA A 210 -11.97 -30.77 42.51
C ALA A 210 -13.19 -30.55 43.42
N VAL A 211 -13.15 -30.99 44.69
CA VAL A 211 -14.25 -30.79 45.64
C VAL A 211 -14.36 -29.31 46.02
N THR A 212 -13.25 -28.68 46.40
CA THR A 212 -13.24 -27.25 46.71
C THR A 212 -13.49 -26.38 45.49
N ALA A 213 -13.01 -26.79 44.32
CA ALA A 213 -13.29 -26.12 43.05
C ALA A 213 -14.79 -26.16 42.73
N HIS A 214 -15.46 -27.31 42.89
CA HIS A 214 -16.91 -27.45 42.72
C HIS A 214 -17.67 -26.43 43.58
N ASP A 215 -17.32 -26.31 44.87
CA ASP A 215 -18.04 -25.42 45.79
C ASP A 215 -17.79 -23.94 45.45
N ALA A 216 -16.55 -23.58 45.11
CA ALA A 216 -16.19 -22.22 44.68
C ALA A 216 -16.92 -21.83 43.38
N PHE A 217 -16.96 -22.72 42.38
CA PHE A 217 -17.71 -22.49 41.14
C PHE A 217 -19.20 -22.30 41.41
N GLY A 218 -19.79 -23.07 42.31
CA GLY A 218 -21.20 -22.91 42.69
C GLY A 218 -21.50 -21.54 43.26
N ALA A 219 -20.64 -21.02 44.15
CA ALA A 219 -20.79 -19.69 44.71
C ALA A 219 -20.66 -18.59 43.64
N ILE A 220 -19.66 -18.70 42.75
CA ILE A 220 -19.42 -17.72 41.68
C ILE A 220 -20.58 -17.71 40.67
N VAL A 221 -21.03 -18.90 40.22
CA VAL A 221 -22.13 -19.02 39.26
C VAL A 221 -23.44 -18.51 39.87
N SER A 222 -23.73 -18.81 41.14
CA SER A 222 -24.89 -18.25 41.84
C SER A 222 -24.83 -16.71 41.85
N ALA A 223 -23.70 -16.14 42.30
CA ALA A 223 -23.52 -14.69 42.34
C ALA A 223 -23.64 -14.04 40.96
N LEU A 224 -23.11 -14.69 39.92
CA LEU A 224 -23.20 -14.21 38.54
C LEU A 224 -24.64 -14.23 38.01
N ARG A 225 -25.42 -15.28 38.30
CA ARG A 225 -26.85 -15.33 37.91
C ARG A 225 -27.70 -14.34 38.69
N ASP A 226 -27.38 -14.10 39.96
CA ASP A 226 -28.11 -13.17 40.82
C ASP A 226 -27.83 -11.71 40.44
N THR A 227 -26.56 -11.36 40.26
CA THR A 227 -26.15 -9.96 39.98
C THR A 227 -26.22 -9.59 38.51
N ARG A 228 -26.19 -10.59 37.62
CA ARG A 228 -26.05 -10.43 36.16
C ARG A 228 -24.81 -9.64 35.72
N GLY A 229 -23.85 -9.44 36.63
CA GLY A 229 -22.58 -8.78 36.38
C GLY A 229 -21.45 -9.79 36.15
N PRO A 230 -20.30 -9.33 35.63
CA PRO A 230 -19.18 -10.21 35.32
C PRO A 230 -18.51 -10.74 36.60
N GLN A 231 -17.90 -11.92 36.50
CA GLN A 231 -17.07 -12.53 37.54
C GLN A 231 -15.70 -12.89 36.98
N LEU A 232 -14.67 -12.84 37.83
CA LEU A 232 -13.29 -13.11 37.45
C LEU A 232 -12.64 -14.07 38.45
N ALA A 233 -12.10 -15.19 37.96
CA ALA A 233 -11.40 -16.15 38.79
C ALA A 233 -10.06 -16.57 38.20
N VAL A 234 -9.06 -16.73 39.06
CA VAL A 234 -7.80 -17.40 38.77
C VAL A 234 -7.88 -18.82 39.34
N PHE A 235 -7.90 -19.80 38.45
CA PHE A 235 -7.94 -21.22 38.71
C PHE A 235 -6.50 -21.77 38.69
N HIS A 236 -5.93 -21.97 39.87
CA HIS A 236 -4.55 -22.42 40.03
C HIS A 236 -4.44 -23.91 39.70
N VAL A 237 -3.89 -24.21 38.55
CA VAL A 237 -3.71 -25.57 38.03
C VAL A 237 -2.22 -25.88 37.87
N GLU A 238 -1.92 -27.12 37.51
CA GLU A 238 -0.58 -27.55 37.19
C GLU A 238 -0.53 -28.04 35.75
N ARG A 239 0.63 -27.94 35.08
CA ARG A 239 0.84 -28.57 33.78
C ARG A 239 1.68 -29.83 33.98
N LEU A 240 1.06 -31.00 33.94
CA LEU A 240 1.75 -32.26 34.30
C LEU A 240 2.57 -32.86 33.15
N GLU A 241 2.36 -32.36 31.93
CA GLU A 241 3.06 -32.75 30.70
C GLU A 241 3.63 -31.52 29.98
N SER A 242 4.40 -31.74 28.91
CA SER A 242 4.88 -30.66 28.03
C SER A 242 3.74 -29.80 27.48
N HIS A 243 4.07 -28.59 27.00
CA HIS A 243 3.06 -27.70 26.42
C HIS A 243 2.28 -28.37 25.27
N THR A 244 3.00 -29.07 24.39
CA THR A 244 2.49 -29.93 23.31
C THR A 244 3.43 -31.12 23.14
N ASN A 245 3.10 -32.05 22.26
CA ASN A 245 4.02 -33.13 21.88
C ASN A 245 5.28 -32.67 21.12
N ALA A 246 5.31 -31.41 20.67
CA ALA A 246 6.46 -30.78 20.02
C ALA A 246 7.33 -29.96 21.01
N ASP A 247 6.99 -29.98 22.30
CA ASP A 247 7.69 -29.28 23.38
C ASP A 247 8.34 -30.28 24.35
N ASP A 248 9.44 -29.87 24.98
CA ASP A 248 10.14 -30.64 25.99
C ASP A 248 10.28 -29.81 27.27
N GLN A 249 9.42 -30.08 28.26
CA GLN A 249 9.45 -29.38 29.53
C GLN A 249 10.73 -29.60 30.36
N THR A 250 11.51 -30.66 30.10
CA THR A 250 12.76 -30.91 30.83
C THR A 250 13.83 -29.85 30.54
N MET A 251 13.63 -29.06 29.48
CA MET A 251 14.52 -27.96 29.12
C MET A 251 14.37 -26.73 30.03
N TYR A 252 13.23 -26.59 30.72
CA TYR A 252 12.92 -25.41 31.54
C TYR A 252 12.27 -25.73 32.90
N ARG A 253 12.09 -27.02 33.24
CA ARG A 253 11.63 -27.50 34.55
C ARG A 253 12.55 -28.59 35.05
N SER A 254 12.82 -28.61 36.36
CA SER A 254 13.61 -29.69 36.95
C SER A 254 12.78 -30.97 37.10
N GLU A 255 13.44 -32.13 37.12
CA GLU A 255 12.79 -33.41 37.38
C GLU A 255 12.10 -33.41 38.76
N GLU A 256 12.73 -32.82 39.77
CA GLU A 256 12.17 -32.65 41.11
C GLU A 256 10.86 -31.84 41.08
N GLU A 257 10.80 -30.75 40.31
CA GLU A 257 9.60 -29.93 40.17
C GLU A 257 8.45 -30.71 39.52
N VAL A 258 8.73 -31.42 38.42
CA VAL A 258 7.74 -32.22 37.71
C VAL A 258 7.23 -33.38 38.56
N GLN A 259 8.11 -34.03 39.32
CA GLN A 259 7.71 -35.12 40.21
C GLN A 259 6.87 -34.60 41.38
N HIS A 260 7.27 -33.48 41.99
CA HIS A 260 6.51 -32.83 43.04
C HIS A 260 5.10 -32.43 42.58
N ALA A 261 5.00 -31.88 41.36
CA ALA A 261 3.73 -31.56 40.71
C ALA A 261 2.81 -32.79 40.57
N LYS A 262 3.34 -33.92 40.07
CA LYS A 262 2.56 -35.17 39.92
C LYS A 262 2.10 -35.77 41.24
N GLU A 263 2.87 -35.60 42.30
CA GLU A 263 2.54 -36.16 43.62
C GLU A 263 1.51 -35.31 44.38
N ASN A 264 1.59 -33.99 44.26
CA ASN A 264 0.86 -33.08 45.13
C ASN A 264 -0.22 -32.26 44.42
N ALA A 265 -0.13 -32.10 43.10
CA ALA A 265 -1.02 -31.24 42.31
C ALA A 265 -1.82 -31.99 41.23
N ASP A 266 -1.77 -33.32 41.16
CA ASP A 266 -2.60 -34.10 40.21
C ASP A 266 -4.07 -34.19 40.71
N PRO A 267 -5.03 -33.52 40.03
CA PRO A 267 -6.40 -33.45 40.51
C PRO A 267 -7.14 -34.80 40.40
N CYS A 268 -6.77 -35.66 39.44
CA CYS A 268 -7.36 -36.99 39.32
C CYS A 268 -6.95 -37.87 40.50
N ARG A 269 -5.68 -37.82 40.90
CA ARG A 269 -5.18 -38.57 42.06
C ARG A 269 -5.85 -38.10 43.36
N ARG A 270 -5.97 -36.78 43.54
CA ARG A 270 -6.58 -36.20 44.75
C ARG A 270 -8.06 -36.55 44.85
N LEU A 271 -8.86 -36.33 43.80
CA LEU A 271 -10.29 -36.67 43.84
C LEU A 271 -10.53 -38.17 44.05
N ARG A 272 -9.68 -39.04 43.49
CA ARG A 272 -9.74 -40.48 43.76
C ARG A 272 -9.58 -40.81 45.24
N ALA A 273 -8.60 -40.17 45.90
CA ALA A 273 -8.36 -40.36 47.33
C ALA A 273 -9.54 -39.81 48.17
N ASP A 274 -10.11 -38.67 47.78
CA ASP A 274 -11.27 -38.08 48.44
C ASP A 274 -12.52 -38.97 48.30
N LEU A 275 -12.73 -39.58 47.13
CA LEU A 275 -13.82 -40.54 46.91
C LEU A 275 -13.69 -41.78 47.82
N LEU A 276 -12.48 -42.34 47.94
CA LEU A 276 -12.20 -43.45 48.86
C LEU A 276 -12.46 -43.05 50.32
N ALA A 277 -11.98 -41.87 50.72
CA ALA A 277 -12.20 -41.33 52.06
C ALA A 277 -13.69 -41.07 52.36
N SER A 278 -14.48 -40.73 51.32
CA SER A 278 -15.94 -40.54 51.42
C SER A 278 -16.75 -41.84 51.48
N GLY A 279 -16.09 -43.00 51.39
CA GLY A 279 -16.73 -44.32 51.49
C GLY A 279 -17.09 -44.98 50.15
N VAL A 280 -16.64 -44.42 49.02
CA VAL A 280 -16.71 -45.13 47.73
C VAL A 280 -15.69 -46.25 47.73
N THR A 281 -16.10 -47.45 47.33
CA THR A 281 -15.21 -48.62 47.28
C THR A 281 -14.22 -48.53 46.12
N GLU A 282 -13.06 -49.15 46.29
CA GLU A 282 -12.06 -49.29 45.22
C GLU A 282 -12.68 -49.96 43.98
N GLU A 283 -13.51 -50.97 44.17
CA GLU A 283 -14.22 -51.66 43.09
C GLU A 283 -15.13 -50.73 42.28
N GLN A 284 -15.83 -49.80 42.94
CA GLN A 284 -16.69 -48.82 42.25
C GLN A 284 -15.87 -47.84 41.41
N ILE A 285 -14.77 -47.30 41.97
CA ILE A 285 -13.89 -46.37 41.26
C ILE A 285 -13.24 -47.06 40.06
N THR A 286 -12.67 -48.25 40.25
CA THR A 286 -12.05 -49.04 39.17
C THR A 286 -13.06 -49.44 38.10
N ALA A 287 -14.32 -49.70 38.46
CA ALA A 287 -15.37 -49.94 37.47
C ALA A 287 -15.61 -48.72 36.56
N VAL A 288 -15.62 -47.50 37.12
CA VAL A 288 -15.71 -46.24 36.35
C VAL A 288 -14.48 -46.06 35.47
N GLU A 289 -13.27 -46.22 36.01
CA GLU A 289 -12.01 -46.11 35.25
C GLU A 289 -11.99 -47.08 34.05
N ASN A 290 -12.39 -48.34 34.25
CA ASN A 290 -12.44 -49.36 33.19
C ASN A 290 -13.51 -49.08 32.13
N LYS A 291 -14.68 -48.59 32.55
CA LYS A 291 -15.76 -48.17 31.64
C LYS A 291 -15.26 -47.03 30.74
N VAL A 292 -14.65 -46.00 31.33
CA VAL A 292 -14.10 -44.86 30.58
C VAL A 292 -13.01 -45.30 29.63
N ARG A 293 -12.04 -46.10 30.08
CA ARG A 293 -10.97 -46.62 29.23
C ARG A 293 -11.53 -47.34 28.00
N SER A 294 -12.51 -48.24 28.22
CA SER A 294 -13.15 -48.98 27.13
C SER A 294 -13.86 -48.06 26.13
N ALA A 295 -14.52 -47.00 26.63
CA ALA A 295 -15.20 -46.02 25.79
C ALA A 295 -14.23 -45.14 24.99
N ILE A 296 -13.13 -44.70 25.60
CA ILE A 296 -12.05 -43.93 24.96
C ILE A 296 -11.37 -44.77 23.87
N ASP A 297 -11.03 -46.03 24.16
CA ASP A 297 -10.41 -46.94 23.20
C ASP A 297 -11.35 -47.20 22.00
N ALA A 298 -12.65 -47.40 22.27
CA ALA A 298 -13.65 -47.55 21.22
C ALA A 298 -13.75 -46.30 20.35
N ALA A 299 -13.85 -45.11 20.95
CA ALA A 299 -13.91 -43.84 20.24
C ALA A 299 -12.66 -43.58 19.38
N PHE A 300 -11.47 -43.87 19.92
CA PHE A 300 -10.21 -43.79 19.18
C PHE A 300 -10.21 -44.72 17.95
N HIS A 301 -10.63 -45.98 18.13
CA HIS A 301 -10.69 -46.95 17.05
C HIS A 301 -11.72 -46.59 15.97
N THR A 302 -12.86 -46.02 16.35
CA THR A 302 -13.87 -45.51 15.42
C THR A 302 -13.29 -44.34 14.64
N ALA A 303 -12.81 -43.30 15.31
CA ALA A 303 -12.30 -42.09 14.66
C ALA A 303 -11.08 -42.34 13.76
N ARG A 304 -10.19 -43.27 14.16
CA ARG A 304 -9.05 -43.69 13.33
C ARG A 304 -9.48 -44.21 11.96
N LYS A 305 -10.66 -44.85 11.88
CA LYS A 305 -11.26 -45.38 10.64
C LYS A 305 -12.12 -44.36 9.89
N GLY A 306 -12.25 -43.13 10.39
CA GLY A 306 -13.04 -42.07 9.78
C GLY A 306 -12.56 -41.70 8.37
N MET A 307 -13.40 -40.97 7.65
CA MET A 307 -13.17 -40.58 6.26
C MET A 307 -12.09 -39.50 6.14
N THR A 308 -11.26 -39.60 5.10
CA THR A 308 -10.28 -38.55 4.77
C THR A 308 -11.00 -37.34 4.18
N PRO A 309 -10.81 -36.12 4.72
CA PRO A 309 -11.49 -34.94 4.21
C PRO A 309 -11.02 -34.58 2.80
N LYS A 310 -11.88 -33.88 2.06
CA LYS A 310 -11.53 -33.25 0.78
C LYS A 310 -11.16 -31.79 1.01
N ALA A 311 -10.19 -31.32 0.22
CA ALA A 311 -9.84 -29.90 0.22
C ALA A 311 -11.05 -29.05 -0.22
N ASP A 312 -11.34 -28.00 0.53
CA ASP A 312 -12.31 -26.98 0.17
C ASP A 312 -11.56 -25.74 -0.30
N LEU A 313 -11.79 -25.36 -1.56
CA LEU A 313 -11.09 -24.26 -2.22
C LEU A 313 -11.83 -22.92 -2.07
N THR A 314 -12.92 -22.88 -1.30
CA THR A 314 -13.65 -21.65 -1.00
C THR A 314 -13.85 -21.48 0.50
N ALA A 315 -13.59 -20.28 1.00
CA ALA A 315 -13.91 -19.92 2.39
C ALA A 315 -15.33 -19.35 2.56
N LYS A 316 -16.02 -19.05 1.45
CA LYS A 316 -17.29 -18.31 1.46
C LYS A 316 -18.49 -19.26 1.44
N LYS A 317 -19.47 -18.99 2.31
CA LYS A 317 -20.84 -19.54 2.24
C LYS A 317 -21.45 -19.28 0.87
N PRO A 318 -22.14 -20.20 0.16
CA PRO A 318 -22.76 -19.89 -1.13
C PRO A 318 -23.76 -18.71 -1.07
N LEU A 319 -23.79 -17.87 -2.11
CA LEU A 319 -24.78 -16.78 -2.20
C LEU A 319 -26.19 -17.34 -2.48
N PRO A 320 -27.25 -16.68 -1.96
CA PRO A 320 -28.61 -16.97 -2.41
C PRO A 320 -28.77 -16.60 -3.91
N LYS A 321 -29.82 -17.15 -4.54
CA LYS A 321 -30.14 -16.80 -5.94
C LYS A 321 -30.42 -15.29 -6.04
N PRO A 322 -29.71 -14.54 -6.91
CA PRO A 322 -29.88 -13.10 -7.00
C PRO A 322 -31.26 -12.75 -7.56
N ARG A 323 -31.84 -11.66 -7.04
CA ARG A 323 -33.02 -11.01 -7.65
C ARG A 323 -32.60 -10.01 -8.74
N ALA A 324 -33.56 -9.56 -9.53
CA ALA A 324 -33.31 -8.55 -10.56
C ALA A 324 -32.79 -7.25 -9.91
N GLU A 325 -31.81 -6.63 -10.56
CA GLU A 325 -31.31 -5.32 -10.14
C GLU A 325 -32.43 -4.27 -10.21
N TYR A 326 -32.53 -3.45 -9.18
CA TYR A 326 -33.44 -2.30 -9.14
C TYR A 326 -32.74 -1.15 -8.42
N ARG A 327 -32.63 0.00 -9.07
CA ARG A 327 -31.82 1.15 -8.61
C ARG A 327 -32.64 2.40 -8.28
N GLY A 328 -33.96 2.23 -8.14
CA GLY A 328 -34.90 3.33 -7.91
C GLY A 328 -35.48 3.93 -9.20
N THR A 329 -36.20 5.04 -9.03
CA THR A 329 -36.86 5.82 -10.10
C THR A 329 -36.39 7.27 -10.10
N GLU A 330 -36.64 7.99 -11.19
CA GLU A 330 -36.38 9.44 -11.28
C GLU A 330 -37.49 10.31 -10.68
N GLU A 331 -38.62 9.71 -10.29
CA GLU A 331 -39.78 10.43 -9.78
C GLU A 331 -39.77 10.61 -8.26
N GLY A 332 -40.21 11.80 -7.80
CA GLY A 332 -40.47 12.09 -6.38
C GLY A 332 -39.26 12.65 -5.62
N ARG A 333 -39.28 12.48 -4.29
CA ARG A 333 -38.18 12.93 -3.42
C ARG A 333 -36.94 12.08 -3.67
N THR A 334 -35.82 12.75 -3.95
CA THR A 334 -34.51 12.12 -4.09
C THR A 334 -33.67 12.27 -2.82
N LEU A 335 -32.73 11.36 -2.63
CA LEU A 335 -31.85 11.24 -1.47
C LEU A 335 -30.39 11.24 -1.92
N SER A 336 -29.52 11.97 -1.23
CA SER A 336 -28.06 11.82 -1.39
C SER A 336 -27.62 10.42 -0.96
N MET A 337 -26.38 10.02 -1.27
CA MET A 337 -25.85 8.72 -0.84
C MET A 337 -25.92 8.56 0.69
N LEU A 338 -25.59 9.59 1.46
CA LEU A 338 -25.71 9.59 2.92
C LEU A 338 -27.16 9.37 3.39
N GLU A 339 -28.10 10.10 2.79
CA GLU A 339 -29.52 10.00 3.13
C GLU A 339 -30.09 8.61 2.73
N ALA A 340 -29.69 8.08 1.58
CA ALA A 340 -30.12 6.76 1.09
C ALA A 340 -29.59 5.63 1.99
N MET A 341 -28.32 5.68 2.38
CA MET A 341 -27.76 4.73 3.35
C MET A 341 -28.47 4.82 4.70
N ARG A 342 -28.71 6.03 5.22
CA ARG A 342 -29.44 6.24 6.47
C ARG A 342 -30.84 5.62 6.43
N GLU A 343 -31.63 5.91 5.39
CA GLU A 343 -32.99 5.36 5.27
C GLU A 343 -32.95 3.83 5.06
N THR A 344 -31.92 3.30 4.39
CA THR A 344 -31.72 1.85 4.27
C THR A 344 -31.45 1.20 5.63
N LEU A 345 -30.54 1.77 6.43
CA LEU A 345 -30.24 1.30 7.79
C LEU A 345 -31.47 1.40 8.70
N LYS A 346 -32.22 2.50 8.62
CA LYS A 346 -33.48 2.69 9.34
C LYS A 346 -34.51 1.62 8.99
N ALA A 347 -34.66 1.29 7.70
CA ALA A 347 -35.58 0.25 7.26
C ALA A 347 -35.13 -1.15 7.68
N ARG A 348 -33.81 -1.40 7.80
CA ARG A 348 -33.29 -2.65 8.35
C ARG A 348 -33.59 -2.77 9.84
N LEU A 349 -33.27 -1.73 10.61
CA LEU A 349 -33.53 -1.66 12.04
C LEU A 349 -35.01 -1.84 12.39
N SER A 350 -35.91 -1.26 11.58
CA SER A 350 -37.36 -1.38 11.81
C SER A 350 -37.92 -2.76 11.50
N LYS A 351 -37.32 -3.52 10.58
CA LYS A 351 -37.79 -4.84 10.16
C LYS A 351 -37.21 -5.99 10.97
N ASP A 352 -36.01 -5.81 11.52
CA ASP A 352 -35.29 -6.87 12.19
C ASP A 352 -34.66 -6.39 13.50
N SER A 353 -35.24 -6.85 14.62
CA SER A 353 -34.74 -6.56 15.97
C SER A 353 -33.37 -7.19 16.25
N LYS A 354 -32.91 -8.13 15.41
CA LYS A 354 -31.57 -8.73 15.49
C LYS A 354 -30.50 -7.90 14.79
N THR A 355 -30.89 -6.90 14.01
CA THR A 355 -29.95 -5.94 13.43
C THR A 355 -29.55 -4.92 14.49
N THR A 356 -28.25 -4.78 14.76
CA THR A 356 -27.72 -3.82 15.74
C THR A 356 -26.55 -3.05 15.17
N LEU A 357 -26.38 -1.77 15.51
CA LEU A 357 -25.23 -0.94 15.18
C LEU A 357 -24.39 -0.70 16.42
N LEU A 358 -23.07 -0.92 16.30
CA LEU A 358 -22.09 -0.63 17.35
C LEU A 358 -20.90 0.11 16.73
N GLY A 359 -20.56 1.28 17.26
CA GLY A 359 -19.46 2.09 16.74
C GLY A 359 -19.25 3.38 17.53
N GLN A 360 -18.26 4.17 17.13
CA GLN A 360 -17.92 5.42 17.82
C GLN A 360 -18.77 6.58 17.28
N ASP A 361 -19.30 7.42 18.17
CA ASP A 361 -20.09 8.62 17.85
C ASP A 361 -21.40 8.38 17.06
N ILE A 362 -21.88 7.14 16.94
CA ILE A 362 -23.04 6.80 16.09
C ILE A 362 -24.40 7.16 16.71
N GLU A 363 -24.45 7.50 17.99
CA GLU A 363 -25.68 7.93 18.66
C GLU A 363 -26.03 9.40 18.39
N ASP A 364 -27.31 9.72 18.56
CA ASP A 364 -27.83 11.08 18.57
C ASP A 364 -27.23 11.94 19.70
N PRO A 365 -27.09 13.26 19.50
CA PRO A 365 -27.58 14.05 18.35
C PRO A 365 -26.64 14.07 17.14
N LYS A 366 -25.44 13.49 17.26
CA LYS A 366 -24.38 13.59 16.25
C LYS A 366 -24.69 12.67 15.07
N GLY A 367 -24.78 11.36 15.33
CA GLY A 367 -25.09 10.33 14.34
C GLY A 367 -23.93 10.01 13.41
N ASP A 368 -22.76 9.74 13.97
CA ASP A 368 -21.43 9.62 13.36
C ASP A 368 -20.78 10.95 12.95
N VAL A 369 -19.51 10.91 12.54
CA VAL A 369 -18.72 12.10 12.16
C VAL A 369 -19.39 12.92 11.04
N PHE A 370 -20.15 12.28 10.15
CA PHE A 370 -20.78 12.88 8.97
C PHE A 370 -22.32 12.96 9.08
N GLY A 371 -22.90 12.45 10.17
CA GLY A 371 -24.33 12.39 10.40
C GLY A 371 -25.03 11.17 9.77
N LEU A 372 -24.35 10.13 9.29
CA LEU A 372 -24.98 8.98 8.63
C LEU A 372 -26.06 8.32 9.51
N THR A 373 -25.79 8.09 10.80
CA THR A 373 -26.72 7.40 11.73
C THR A 373 -27.61 8.36 12.51
N ARG A 374 -27.65 9.65 12.14
CA ARG A 374 -28.46 10.66 12.85
C ARG A 374 -29.95 10.29 12.87
N GLY A 375 -30.54 10.37 14.07
CA GLY A 375 -31.93 10.01 14.38
C GLY A 375 -32.14 8.52 14.66
N LEU A 376 -31.16 7.66 14.39
CA LEU A 376 -31.36 6.21 14.52
C LEU A 376 -31.35 5.76 15.98
N SER A 377 -30.46 6.27 16.84
CA SER A 377 -30.44 5.83 18.25
C SER A 377 -31.62 6.36 19.06
N ARG A 378 -32.15 7.54 18.73
CA ARG A 378 -33.43 8.01 19.29
C ARG A 378 -34.60 7.12 18.88
N THR A 379 -34.59 6.60 17.65
CA THR A 379 -35.67 5.76 17.12
C THR A 379 -35.54 4.30 17.59
N PHE A 380 -34.31 3.79 17.69
CA PHE A 380 -33.99 2.39 18.02
C PHE A 380 -32.94 2.31 19.15
N PRO A 381 -33.28 2.77 20.38
CA PRO A 381 -32.32 2.91 21.48
C PRO A 381 -31.67 1.60 21.94
N ASN A 382 -32.31 0.46 21.67
CA ASN A 382 -31.80 -0.87 22.03
C ASN A 382 -30.95 -1.51 20.92
N GLN A 383 -30.91 -0.92 19.72
CA GLN A 383 -30.21 -1.48 18.57
C GLN A 383 -29.01 -0.64 18.13
N VAL A 384 -28.99 0.67 18.40
CA VAL A 384 -27.91 1.58 17.98
C VAL A 384 -27.21 2.14 19.20
N GLN A 385 -25.95 1.74 19.41
CA GLN A 385 -25.21 2.05 20.63
C GLN A 385 -23.80 2.54 20.36
N ASN A 386 -23.35 3.52 21.15
CA ASN A 386 -21.96 3.94 21.15
C ASN A 386 -21.06 2.86 21.77
N ALA A 387 -19.96 2.57 21.09
CA ALA A 387 -18.87 1.77 21.61
C ALA A 387 -17.89 2.63 22.43
N ALA A 388 -17.04 1.97 23.22
CA ALA A 388 -15.80 2.59 23.69
C ALA A 388 -14.89 2.93 22.49
N LEU A 389 -13.90 3.80 22.72
CA LEU A 389 -12.89 4.17 21.72
C LEU A 389 -11.85 3.04 21.55
N ALA A 390 -12.30 1.88 21.09
CA ALA A 390 -11.50 0.69 20.90
C ALA A 390 -12.05 -0.18 19.76
N GLU A 391 -11.28 -0.29 18.68
CA GLU A 391 -11.69 -0.96 17.45
C GLU A 391 -11.83 -2.48 17.60
N ASN A 392 -10.94 -3.12 18.38
CA ASN A 392 -11.04 -4.54 18.71
C ASN A 392 -12.35 -4.83 19.42
N THR A 393 -12.70 -4.04 20.43
CA THR A 393 -13.99 -4.13 21.12
C THR A 393 -15.17 -4.09 20.13
N ILE A 394 -15.19 -3.15 19.18
CA ILE A 394 -16.28 -3.03 18.19
C ILE A 394 -16.43 -4.33 17.38
N LEU A 395 -15.33 -4.84 16.79
CA LEU A 395 -15.39 -6.03 15.93
C LEU A 395 -15.59 -7.33 16.72
N GLY A 396 -14.94 -7.48 17.88
CA GLY A 396 -15.04 -8.66 18.72
C GLY A 396 -16.43 -8.81 19.35
N VAL A 397 -17.01 -7.75 19.89
CA VAL A 397 -18.39 -7.75 20.41
C VAL A 397 -19.39 -8.00 19.28
N SER A 398 -19.20 -7.37 18.12
CA SER A 398 -20.04 -7.64 16.95
C SER A 398 -19.96 -9.10 16.51
N THR A 399 -18.76 -9.69 16.49
CA THR A 399 -18.59 -11.13 16.20
C THR A 399 -19.36 -11.99 17.19
N GLY A 400 -19.29 -11.69 18.49
CA GLY A 400 -20.06 -12.41 19.52
C GLY A 400 -21.59 -12.29 19.34
N LYS A 401 -22.09 -11.09 19.03
CA LYS A 401 -23.52 -10.88 18.70
C LYS A 401 -23.95 -11.68 17.48
N ALA A 402 -23.09 -11.78 16.46
CA ALA A 402 -23.34 -12.57 15.25
C ALA A 402 -23.43 -14.07 15.57
N LEU A 403 -22.50 -14.58 16.40
CA LEU A 403 -22.49 -15.99 16.85
C LEU A 403 -23.73 -16.36 17.68
N ALA A 404 -24.30 -15.39 18.42
CA ALA A 404 -25.57 -15.53 19.12
C ALA A 404 -26.81 -15.39 18.20
N GLY A 405 -26.61 -15.34 16.88
CA GLY A 405 -27.68 -15.29 15.86
C GLY A 405 -28.18 -13.89 15.51
N GLY A 406 -27.40 -12.84 15.81
CA GLY A 406 -27.64 -11.45 15.44
C GLY A 406 -27.14 -11.07 14.03
N HIS A 407 -27.50 -9.86 13.57
CA HIS A 407 -27.02 -9.26 12.30
C HIS A 407 -26.34 -7.91 12.58
N PRO A 408 -25.15 -7.94 13.21
CA PRO A 408 -24.50 -6.73 13.67
C PRO A 408 -23.86 -5.94 12.52
N ILE A 409 -23.98 -4.62 12.63
CA ILE A 409 -23.32 -3.63 11.79
C ILE A 409 -22.27 -2.92 12.66
N ALA A 410 -21.01 -3.26 12.42
CA ALA A 410 -19.86 -2.65 13.09
C ALA A 410 -19.46 -1.37 12.38
N PHE A 411 -19.58 -0.23 13.06
CA PHE A 411 -19.24 1.09 12.51
C PHE A 411 -17.82 1.48 12.92
N MET A 412 -16.92 1.42 11.94
CA MET A 412 -15.55 1.92 12.06
C MET A 412 -15.54 3.40 11.65
N GLN A 413 -14.91 4.25 12.46
CA GLN A 413 -15.01 5.70 12.25
C GLN A 413 -14.34 6.13 10.93
N PHE A 414 -13.17 5.56 10.60
CA PHE A 414 -12.44 5.75 9.35
C PHE A 414 -11.72 4.45 8.96
N ALA A 415 -11.54 4.22 7.66
CA ALA A 415 -10.85 3.03 7.15
C ALA A 415 -9.42 2.91 7.69
N ASP A 416 -8.79 4.06 7.95
CA ASP A 416 -7.45 4.21 8.53
C ASP A 416 -7.28 3.50 9.90
N PHE A 417 -8.38 3.20 10.61
CA PHE A 417 -8.36 2.51 11.91
C PHE A 417 -8.65 0.99 11.83
N LEU A 418 -8.96 0.46 10.65
CA LEU A 418 -9.08 -1.00 10.45
C LEU A 418 -7.85 -1.81 10.89
N PRO A 419 -6.59 -1.34 10.73
CA PRO A 419 -5.42 -2.11 11.16
C PRO A 419 -5.43 -2.50 12.64
N VAL A 420 -6.05 -1.70 13.51
CA VAL A 420 -6.15 -1.99 14.96
C VAL A 420 -6.92 -3.28 15.20
N ALA A 421 -7.95 -3.55 14.39
CA ALA A 421 -8.83 -4.71 14.53
C ALA A 421 -8.75 -5.71 13.37
N TYR A 422 -7.70 -5.63 12.56
CA TYR A 422 -7.53 -6.48 11.38
C TYR A 422 -7.48 -7.98 11.74
N SER A 423 -6.95 -8.33 12.92
CA SER A 423 -6.93 -9.70 13.45
C SER A 423 -8.33 -10.32 13.52
N HIS A 424 -9.35 -9.55 13.95
CA HIS A 424 -10.74 -10.00 13.99
C HIS A 424 -11.32 -10.20 12.60
N ILE A 425 -10.97 -9.35 11.63
CA ILE A 425 -11.46 -9.48 10.24
C ILE A 425 -10.95 -10.79 9.64
N ILE A 426 -9.64 -11.06 9.74
CA ILE A 426 -9.01 -12.20 9.09
C ILE A 426 -9.19 -13.53 9.83
N SER A 427 -8.98 -13.56 11.15
CA SER A 427 -8.90 -14.81 11.91
C SER A 427 -10.26 -15.26 12.46
N GLU A 428 -11.17 -14.32 12.69
CA GLU A 428 -12.48 -14.59 13.29
C GLU A 428 -13.60 -14.45 12.27
N ILE A 429 -13.89 -13.22 11.82
CA ILE A 429 -15.05 -12.89 10.99
C ILE A 429 -15.00 -13.64 9.64
N GLY A 430 -13.91 -13.51 8.89
CA GLY A 430 -13.75 -14.15 7.58
C GLY A 430 -13.62 -15.67 7.65
N ALA A 431 -12.92 -16.18 8.68
CA ALA A 431 -12.62 -17.61 8.79
C ALA A 431 -13.74 -18.44 9.44
N MET A 432 -14.69 -17.85 10.17
CA MET A 432 -15.64 -18.60 11.03
C MET A 432 -16.41 -19.69 10.27
N TYR A 433 -17.02 -19.34 9.13
CA TYR A 433 -17.80 -20.27 8.33
C TYR A 433 -16.93 -21.43 7.83
N TRP A 434 -15.76 -21.11 7.26
CA TRP A 434 -14.85 -22.12 6.72
C TRP A 434 -14.26 -23.01 7.81
N ARG A 435 -13.72 -22.42 8.90
CA ARG A 435 -13.03 -23.17 9.96
C ARG A 435 -13.95 -24.09 10.77
N THR A 436 -15.26 -23.82 10.75
CA THR A 436 -16.28 -24.61 11.46
C THR A 436 -17.14 -25.45 10.53
N ASN A 437 -16.81 -25.52 9.23
CA ASN A 437 -17.63 -26.22 8.23
C ASN A 437 -19.12 -25.78 8.27
N GLY A 438 -19.35 -24.47 8.36
CA GLY A 438 -20.67 -23.85 8.39
C GLY A 438 -21.46 -24.07 9.69
N GLN A 439 -20.88 -24.68 10.72
CA GLN A 439 -21.54 -24.85 12.02
C GLN A 439 -21.73 -23.52 12.76
N TRP A 440 -20.80 -22.57 12.57
CA TRP A 440 -20.91 -21.21 13.07
C TRP A 440 -20.73 -20.20 11.94
N GLU A 441 -21.44 -19.09 12.02
CA GLU A 441 -21.38 -18.00 11.04
C GLU A 441 -21.18 -16.66 11.76
N SER A 442 -20.49 -15.72 11.12
CA SER A 442 -20.29 -14.36 11.65
C SER A 442 -20.67 -13.33 10.58
N PRO A 443 -21.97 -13.16 10.26
CA PRO A 443 -22.46 -12.21 9.25
C PRO A 443 -22.36 -10.74 9.74
N VAL A 444 -21.17 -10.31 10.14
CA VAL A 444 -20.89 -8.93 10.53
C VAL A 444 -20.75 -8.07 9.27
N LEU A 445 -21.50 -6.98 9.22
CA LEU A 445 -21.29 -5.90 8.24
C LEU A 445 -20.41 -4.83 8.88
N ILE A 446 -19.17 -4.68 8.40
CA ILE A 446 -18.27 -3.62 8.81
C ILE A 446 -18.49 -2.43 7.87
N MET A 447 -18.94 -1.29 8.39
CA MET A 447 -19.10 -0.05 7.63
C MET A 447 -18.00 0.93 8.02
N SER A 448 -17.34 1.52 7.03
CA SER A 448 -16.28 2.49 7.27
C SER A 448 -16.25 3.56 6.19
N ILE A 449 -16.15 4.82 6.61
CA ILE A 449 -15.92 5.91 5.65
C ILE A 449 -14.45 5.90 5.19
N CYS A 450 -14.20 6.25 3.93
CA CYS A 450 -12.89 6.11 3.30
C CYS A 450 -12.58 7.21 2.27
N GLY A 451 -11.39 7.18 1.70
CA GLY A 451 -11.04 7.99 0.52
C GLY A 451 -10.47 9.38 0.85
N GLY A 452 -9.65 9.85 -0.07
CA GLY A 452 -8.72 10.96 0.13
C GLY A 452 -9.05 12.23 -0.65
N TYR A 453 -10.15 12.32 -1.39
CA TYR A 453 -10.44 13.48 -2.25
C TYR A 453 -10.94 14.76 -1.54
N ARG A 454 -10.99 14.82 -0.20
CA ARG A 454 -11.34 16.04 0.56
C ARG A 454 -10.07 16.76 1.04
N PRO A 455 -10.01 18.11 1.04
CA PRO A 455 -8.86 18.83 1.56
C PRO A 455 -8.56 18.60 3.04
N GLY A 456 -7.26 18.60 3.41
CA GLY A 456 -6.80 18.66 4.80
C GLY A 456 -7.00 17.38 5.62
N LEU A 457 -7.04 16.21 4.99
CA LEU A 457 -7.26 14.94 5.69
C LEU A 457 -5.98 14.37 6.32
N GLY A 458 -4.86 14.48 5.60
CA GLY A 458 -3.60 13.84 5.99
C GLY A 458 -3.66 12.30 5.97
N PRO A 459 -2.63 11.63 6.51
CA PRO A 459 -2.38 10.21 6.27
C PRO A 459 -3.32 9.25 7.01
N TYR A 460 -4.09 9.72 8.00
CA TYR A 460 -4.94 8.92 8.90
C TYR A 460 -6.45 9.22 8.77
N HIS A 461 -6.86 9.94 7.72
CA HIS A 461 -8.27 10.17 7.40
C HIS A 461 -8.54 10.07 5.90
N ALA A 462 -7.69 9.39 5.13
CA ALA A 462 -7.71 9.47 3.67
C ALA A 462 -7.60 8.13 2.96
N GLN A 463 -7.26 7.06 3.68
CA GLN A 463 -7.02 5.76 3.07
C GLN A 463 -8.33 5.03 2.73
N THR A 464 -8.22 4.04 1.86
CA THR A 464 -9.33 3.17 1.47
C THR A 464 -9.13 1.74 1.92
N MET A 465 -7.91 1.19 1.84
CA MET A 465 -7.53 -0.14 2.33
C MET A 465 -8.41 -1.30 1.81
N GLU A 466 -9.10 -1.10 0.68
CA GLU A 466 -10.02 -2.09 0.14
C GLU A 466 -9.29 -3.34 -0.34
N SER A 467 -8.06 -3.22 -0.85
CA SER A 467 -7.30 -4.39 -1.32
C SER A 467 -6.91 -5.30 -0.15
N ILE A 468 -6.51 -4.72 0.99
CA ILE A 468 -6.18 -5.46 2.21
C ILE A 468 -7.37 -6.31 2.66
N CYS A 469 -8.58 -5.74 2.65
CA CYS A 469 -9.79 -6.48 2.98
C CYS A 469 -10.14 -7.52 1.92
N ALA A 470 -9.92 -7.24 0.63
CA ALA A 470 -10.18 -8.17 -0.47
C ALA A 470 -9.29 -9.41 -0.41
N HIS A 471 -8.09 -9.29 0.17
CA HIS A 471 -7.21 -10.44 0.42
C HIS A 471 -7.73 -11.41 1.49
N VAL A 472 -8.70 -11.01 2.31
CA VAL A 472 -9.23 -11.86 3.39
C VAL A 472 -10.21 -12.89 2.84
N PRO A 473 -9.91 -14.21 2.93
CA PRO A 473 -10.86 -15.24 2.54
C PRO A 473 -12.13 -15.19 3.40
N GLY A 474 -13.29 -15.43 2.78
CA GLY A 474 -14.57 -15.48 3.49
C GLY A 474 -15.29 -14.13 3.60
N VAL A 475 -14.63 -13.01 3.29
CA VAL A 475 -15.20 -11.65 3.36
C VAL A 475 -15.56 -11.13 1.97
N ASP A 476 -16.73 -10.49 1.85
CA ASP A 476 -17.12 -9.72 0.67
C ASP A 476 -16.79 -8.22 0.90
N VAL A 477 -16.26 -7.53 -0.12
CA VAL A 477 -15.77 -6.14 -0.02
C VAL A 477 -16.48 -5.26 -1.04
N PHE A 478 -17.00 -4.12 -0.58
CA PHE A 478 -17.86 -3.22 -1.35
C PHE A 478 -17.36 -1.78 -1.27
N MET A 479 -17.47 -1.05 -2.39
CA MET A 479 -17.25 0.39 -2.44
C MET A 479 -18.12 1.03 -3.54
N PRO A 480 -19.39 1.39 -3.23
CA PRO A 480 -20.29 2.00 -4.21
C PRO A 480 -19.83 3.40 -4.62
N SER A 481 -20.20 3.79 -5.84
CA SER A 481 -19.98 5.15 -6.35
C SER A 481 -21.25 6.01 -6.45
N THR A 482 -22.44 5.43 -6.25
CA THR A 482 -23.73 6.14 -6.40
C THR A 482 -24.69 5.85 -5.25
N ALA A 483 -25.64 6.76 -5.01
CA ALA A 483 -26.61 6.63 -3.92
C ALA A 483 -27.47 5.35 -4.07
N ALA A 484 -27.90 5.04 -5.30
CA ALA A 484 -28.69 3.85 -5.59
C ALA A 484 -27.92 2.55 -5.32
N ASP A 485 -26.62 2.55 -5.59
CA ASP A 485 -25.79 1.36 -5.40
C ASP A 485 -25.51 1.13 -3.93
N ALA A 486 -25.30 2.20 -3.17
CA ALA A 486 -25.11 2.10 -1.74
C ALA A 486 -26.34 1.48 -1.06
N ALA A 487 -27.55 1.98 -1.36
CA ALA A 487 -28.79 1.40 -0.84
C ALA A 487 -29.00 -0.05 -1.32
N GLY A 488 -28.83 -0.31 -2.62
CA GLY A 488 -29.03 -1.63 -3.20
C GLY A 488 -28.05 -2.70 -2.71
N LEU A 489 -26.77 -2.35 -2.52
CA LEU A 489 -25.75 -3.26 -1.97
C LEU A 489 -25.96 -3.51 -0.47
N LEU A 490 -26.33 -2.51 0.33
CA LEU A 490 -26.67 -2.72 1.74
C LEU A 490 -27.84 -3.70 1.89
N ASN A 491 -28.83 -3.63 1.00
CA ASN A 491 -29.91 -4.62 0.96
C ASN A 491 -29.39 -6.00 0.56
N ALA A 492 -28.56 -6.11 -0.47
CA ALA A 492 -28.00 -7.38 -0.92
C ALA A 492 -27.08 -8.05 0.12
N ILE A 493 -26.27 -7.28 0.84
CA ILE A 493 -25.40 -7.75 1.94
C ILE A 493 -26.24 -8.42 3.03
N ALA A 494 -27.26 -7.73 3.51
CA ALA A 494 -28.06 -8.30 4.58
C ALA A 494 -29.06 -9.38 4.09
N GLU A 495 -29.20 -9.60 2.78
CA GLU A 495 -29.81 -10.82 2.21
C GLU A 495 -28.79 -11.97 2.06
N SER A 496 -27.49 -11.67 1.89
CA SER A 496 -26.45 -12.68 1.66
C SER A 496 -26.09 -13.46 2.92
N GLY A 497 -26.17 -12.81 4.09
CA GLY A 497 -25.74 -13.39 5.36
C GLY A 497 -24.25 -13.73 5.38
N ARG A 498 -23.43 -13.03 4.58
CA ARG A 498 -21.98 -13.19 4.56
C ARG A 498 -21.28 -12.05 5.31
N PRO A 499 -20.12 -12.33 5.95
CA PRO A 499 -19.28 -11.26 6.47
C PRO A 499 -18.88 -10.29 5.36
N SER A 500 -19.06 -8.99 5.62
CA SER A 500 -18.95 -7.96 4.58
C SER A 500 -18.25 -6.70 5.09
N VAL A 501 -17.41 -6.09 4.26
CA VAL A 501 -16.82 -4.76 4.50
C VAL A 501 -17.36 -3.78 3.47
N PHE A 502 -17.96 -2.70 3.94
CA PHE A 502 -18.61 -1.69 3.12
C PHE A 502 -17.95 -0.33 3.32
N PHE A 503 -17.17 0.06 2.32
CA PHE A 503 -16.47 1.34 2.28
C PHE A 503 -17.32 2.38 1.56
N PHE A 504 -17.48 3.57 2.14
CA PHE A 504 -18.19 4.67 1.50
C PHE A 504 -17.31 5.92 1.37
N PRO A 505 -17.02 6.41 0.15
CA PRO A 505 -16.08 7.52 -0.06
C PRO A 505 -16.57 8.89 0.42
N LYS A 506 -15.74 9.64 1.16
CA LYS A 506 -16.04 10.96 1.74
C LYS A 506 -16.50 12.01 0.73
N ASN A 507 -16.00 11.96 -0.49
CA ASN A 507 -16.36 12.93 -1.54
C ASN A 507 -17.78 12.70 -2.09
N LEU A 508 -18.32 11.48 -2.00
CA LEU A 508 -19.58 11.11 -2.65
C LEU A 508 -20.81 11.21 -1.73
N ILE A 509 -20.64 11.13 -0.41
CA ILE A 509 -21.77 10.99 0.53
C ILE A 509 -22.81 12.13 0.43
N ASN A 510 -22.36 13.35 0.10
CA ASN A 510 -23.18 14.55 0.00
C ASN A 510 -23.30 15.08 -1.43
N ASP A 511 -22.91 14.30 -2.44
CA ASP A 511 -23.05 14.69 -3.83
C ASP A 511 -24.53 14.78 -4.21
N ARG A 512 -25.01 16.01 -4.49
CA ARG A 512 -26.40 16.28 -4.87
C ARG A 512 -26.66 16.04 -6.36
N THR A 513 -25.61 15.84 -7.17
CA THR A 513 -25.75 15.46 -8.58
C THR A 513 -26.01 13.97 -8.75
N ASN A 514 -25.69 13.16 -7.73
CA ASN A 514 -25.85 11.71 -7.73
C ASN A 514 -26.80 11.26 -6.60
N THR A 515 -28.10 11.36 -6.87
CA THR A 515 -29.17 11.02 -5.90
C THR A 515 -29.99 9.81 -6.35
N THR A 516 -30.77 9.23 -5.44
CA THR A 516 -31.70 8.12 -5.75
C THR A 516 -33.08 8.36 -5.12
N SER A 517 -34.12 7.67 -5.60
CA SER A 517 -35.48 7.76 -5.06
C SER A 517 -35.57 7.25 -3.62
N ALA A 518 -36.58 7.73 -2.89
CA ALA A 518 -36.81 7.38 -1.49
C ALA A 518 -37.27 5.92 -1.23
N ASP A 519 -37.49 5.10 -2.26
CA ASP A 519 -37.94 3.70 -2.13
C ASP A 519 -36.77 2.71 -1.90
N VAL A 520 -35.82 3.11 -1.05
CA VAL A 520 -34.56 2.41 -0.78
C VAL A 520 -34.73 0.93 -0.40
N GLU A 521 -35.86 0.56 0.21
CA GLU A 521 -36.16 -0.83 0.58
C GLU A 521 -36.32 -1.77 -0.61
N LYS A 522 -36.74 -1.25 -1.77
CA LYS A 522 -36.90 -2.05 -2.99
C LYS A 522 -35.57 -2.20 -3.72
N GLN A 523 -34.66 -1.24 -3.53
CA GLN A 523 -33.40 -1.18 -4.26
C GLN A 523 -32.52 -2.39 -3.97
N TYR A 524 -31.83 -2.86 -5.01
CA TYR A 524 -31.01 -4.06 -4.98
C TYR A 524 -29.97 -4.03 -6.07
N VAL A 525 -28.73 -4.30 -5.68
CA VAL A 525 -27.62 -4.52 -6.60
C VAL A 525 -27.05 -5.90 -6.31
N PRO A 526 -27.03 -6.84 -7.29
CA PRO A 526 -26.45 -8.15 -7.10
C PRO A 526 -24.97 -8.06 -6.70
N ILE A 527 -24.56 -8.83 -5.69
CA ILE A 527 -23.17 -8.91 -5.23
C ILE A 527 -22.29 -9.43 -6.37
N GLY A 528 -21.15 -8.76 -6.61
CA GLY A 528 -20.18 -9.14 -7.63
C GLY A 528 -20.61 -8.83 -9.06
N LYS A 529 -21.54 -7.89 -9.25
CA LYS A 529 -21.92 -7.36 -10.56
C LYS A 529 -21.52 -5.90 -10.72
N ALA A 530 -20.72 -5.65 -11.75
CA ALA A 530 -20.28 -4.31 -12.13
C ALA A 530 -21.37 -3.59 -12.94
N ARG A 531 -21.31 -2.25 -12.97
CA ARG A 531 -22.14 -1.42 -13.85
C ARG A 531 -21.30 -0.88 -14.98
N VAL A 532 -21.79 -1.04 -16.21
CA VAL A 532 -21.30 -0.23 -17.33
C VAL A 532 -21.93 1.16 -17.21
N ALA A 533 -21.23 2.08 -16.56
CA ALA A 533 -21.71 3.44 -16.29
C ALA A 533 -21.84 4.27 -17.58
N ARG A 534 -20.97 3.99 -18.56
CA ARG A 534 -21.01 4.58 -19.89
C ARG A 534 -20.59 3.55 -20.92
N VAL A 535 -21.36 3.41 -22.00
CA VAL A 535 -21.00 2.53 -23.12
C VAL A 535 -20.02 3.27 -24.03
N GLY A 536 -18.94 2.59 -24.39
CA GLY A 536 -17.93 3.10 -25.32
C GLY A 536 -17.34 2.02 -26.19
N LYS A 537 -16.31 2.34 -26.97
CA LYS A 537 -15.65 1.38 -27.88
C LYS A 537 -14.16 1.64 -28.09
N ASP A 538 -13.68 2.82 -27.74
CA ASP A 538 -12.33 3.26 -28.08
C ASP A 538 -11.31 2.96 -26.96
N LEU A 539 -11.76 2.99 -25.69
CA LEU A 539 -10.98 2.70 -24.48
C LEU A 539 -11.92 2.28 -23.34
N THR A 540 -11.49 1.38 -22.46
CA THR A 540 -12.20 1.00 -21.24
C THR A 540 -11.52 1.64 -20.02
N LEU A 541 -12.28 2.33 -19.17
CA LEU A 541 -11.91 2.72 -17.82
C LEU A 541 -12.61 1.78 -16.82
N VAL A 542 -11.86 1.15 -15.92
CA VAL A 542 -12.40 0.40 -14.78
C VAL A 542 -12.07 1.15 -13.49
N SER A 543 -13.08 1.45 -12.69
CA SER A 543 -12.92 2.14 -11.41
C SER A 543 -14.02 1.76 -10.41
N TRP A 544 -13.99 2.37 -9.23
CA TRP A 544 -14.97 2.21 -8.15
C TRP A 544 -14.85 3.40 -7.19
N GLY A 545 -15.86 3.55 -6.33
CA GLY A 545 -15.83 4.52 -5.23
C GLY A 545 -15.46 5.95 -5.68
N GLY A 546 -14.57 6.59 -4.92
CA GLY A 546 -14.26 8.01 -5.03
C GLY A 546 -13.56 8.42 -6.34
N SER A 547 -12.98 7.47 -7.07
CA SER A 547 -12.32 7.69 -8.36
C SER A 547 -13.29 7.66 -9.56
N MET A 548 -14.56 7.27 -9.37
CA MET A 548 -15.55 7.26 -10.45
C MET A 548 -15.82 8.63 -11.08
N PRO A 549 -16.01 9.73 -10.31
CA PRO A 549 -16.16 11.07 -10.89
C PRO A 549 -14.95 11.51 -11.73
N VAL A 550 -13.75 11.06 -11.38
CA VAL A 550 -12.53 11.33 -12.16
C VAL A 550 -12.64 10.68 -13.55
N CYS A 551 -13.07 9.41 -13.60
CA CYS A 551 -13.25 8.68 -14.85
C CYS A 551 -14.37 9.27 -15.72
N GLU A 552 -15.49 9.66 -15.11
CA GLU A 552 -16.63 10.28 -15.80
C GLU A 552 -16.21 11.61 -16.44
N ARG A 553 -15.56 12.49 -15.67
CA ARG A 553 -15.02 13.77 -16.17
C ARG A 553 -13.99 13.57 -17.29
N THR A 554 -13.09 12.59 -17.17
CA THR A 554 -12.13 12.25 -18.23
C THR A 554 -12.83 11.79 -19.51
N ALA A 555 -13.86 10.95 -19.40
CA ALA A 555 -14.61 10.49 -20.55
C ALA A 555 -15.44 11.61 -21.21
N GLU A 556 -15.98 12.56 -20.44
CA GLU A 556 -16.67 13.75 -20.96
C GLU A 556 -15.73 14.59 -21.82
N ALA A 557 -14.54 14.91 -21.30
CA ALA A 557 -13.53 15.67 -22.05
C ALA A 557 -13.15 14.97 -23.38
N LEU A 558 -12.91 13.66 -23.34
CA LEU A 558 -12.61 12.86 -24.54
C LEU A 558 -13.79 12.79 -25.53
N ALA A 559 -15.03 12.92 -25.05
CA ALA A 559 -16.22 12.95 -25.90
C ALA A 559 -16.24 14.17 -26.81
N GLU A 560 -15.71 15.31 -26.36
CA GLU A 560 -15.69 16.57 -27.12
C GLU A 560 -14.91 16.44 -28.45
N ILE A 561 -13.94 15.54 -28.48
CA ILE A 561 -13.18 15.18 -29.69
C ILE A 561 -13.63 13.83 -30.29
N GLY A 562 -14.84 13.37 -29.94
CA GLY A 562 -15.51 12.20 -30.51
C GLY A 562 -15.00 10.83 -30.05
N VAL A 563 -14.20 10.76 -28.97
CA VAL A 563 -13.72 9.48 -28.41
C VAL A 563 -14.78 8.92 -27.46
N ASN A 564 -15.12 7.64 -27.64
CA ASN A 564 -16.15 6.96 -26.87
C ASN A 564 -15.49 6.01 -25.87
N VAL A 565 -15.30 6.50 -24.66
CA VAL A 565 -14.77 5.72 -23.53
C VAL A 565 -15.88 4.91 -22.88
N GLU A 566 -15.65 3.62 -22.69
CA GLU A 566 -16.47 2.73 -21.88
C GLU A 566 -16.03 2.86 -20.42
N ILE A 567 -16.97 3.04 -19.49
CA ILE A 567 -16.67 3.13 -18.06
C ILE A 567 -17.36 1.99 -17.34
N ILE A 568 -16.57 1.21 -16.60
CA ILE A 568 -17.04 0.17 -15.68
C ILE A 568 -16.82 0.63 -14.25
N ASP A 569 -17.91 0.64 -13.49
CA ASP A 569 -17.92 0.77 -12.03
C ASP A 569 -18.03 -0.61 -11.40
N LEU A 570 -17.00 -1.06 -10.67
CA LEU A 570 -17.01 -2.39 -10.06
C LEU A 570 -18.04 -2.52 -8.94
N ARG A 571 -18.17 -1.50 -8.08
CA ARG A 571 -19.04 -1.43 -6.88
C ARG A 571 -18.79 -2.49 -5.80
N THR A 572 -18.52 -3.73 -6.20
CA THR A 572 -18.05 -4.85 -5.39
C THR A 572 -16.61 -5.13 -5.78
N ILE A 573 -15.70 -4.99 -4.81
CA ILE A 573 -14.26 -5.18 -4.98
C ILE A 573 -13.91 -6.66 -4.92
N PHE A 574 -14.57 -7.41 -4.04
CA PHE A 574 -14.42 -8.86 -3.98
C PHE A 574 -15.70 -9.54 -3.48
N PRO A 575 -16.27 -10.50 -4.23
CA PRO A 575 -15.90 -10.92 -5.58
C PRO A 575 -16.19 -9.81 -6.61
N TRP A 576 -15.30 -9.61 -7.59
CA TRP A 576 -15.50 -8.62 -8.66
C TRP A 576 -16.00 -9.28 -9.95
N ASP A 577 -16.59 -8.48 -10.84
CA ASP A 577 -17.23 -8.96 -12.07
C ASP A 577 -16.21 -9.12 -13.22
N GLU A 578 -15.42 -10.19 -13.16
CA GLU A 578 -14.41 -10.53 -14.17
C GLU A 578 -14.98 -10.56 -15.59
N GLU A 579 -16.19 -11.08 -15.77
CA GLU A 579 -16.84 -11.27 -17.06
C GLU A 579 -17.06 -9.93 -17.76
N THR A 580 -17.63 -8.95 -17.06
CA THR A 580 -17.91 -7.62 -17.59
C THR A 580 -16.62 -6.90 -17.98
N VAL A 581 -15.59 -6.96 -17.14
CA VAL A 581 -14.29 -6.34 -17.43
C VAL A 581 -13.60 -7.00 -18.63
N LEU A 582 -13.56 -8.34 -18.68
CA LEU A 582 -12.98 -9.07 -19.80
C LEU A 582 -13.71 -8.78 -21.11
N ALA A 583 -15.04 -8.70 -21.09
CA ALA A 583 -15.83 -8.37 -22.27
C ALA A 583 -15.51 -6.95 -22.79
N SER A 584 -15.45 -5.96 -21.90
CA SER A 584 -15.11 -4.58 -22.24
C SER A 584 -13.67 -4.43 -22.72
N ALA A 585 -12.71 -5.02 -22.01
CA ALA A 585 -11.30 -4.99 -22.38
C ALA A 585 -11.06 -5.61 -23.76
N LYS A 586 -11.69 -6.75 -24.07
CA LYS A 586 -11.66 -7.38 -25.41
C LYS A 586 -12.29 -6.48 -26.48
N LYS A 587 -13.37 -5.79 -26.13
CA LYS A 587 -14.12 -4.93 -27.04
C LYS A 587 -13.34 -3.67 -27.41
N THR A 588 -12.66 -3.03 -26.46
CA THR A 588 -11.95 -1.77 -26.69
C THR A 588 -10.48 -1.95 -27.06
N GLY A 589 -9.87 -3.09 -26.70
CA GLY A 589 -8.44 -3.37 -26.89
C GLY A 589 -7.49 -2.51 -26.04
N LYS A 590 -8.04 -1.59 -25.23
CA LYS A 590 -7.33 -0.69 -24.33
C LYS A 590 -8.08 -0.58 -23.00
N LEU A 591 -7.36 -0.75 -21.91
CA LEU A 591 -7.88 -0.75 -20.54
C LEU A 591 -7.02 0.14 -19.65
N ILE A 592 -7.65 1.05 -18.91
CA ILE A 592 -7.04 1.78 -17.81
C ILE A 592 -7.81 1.49 -16.52
N ILE A 593 -7.10 1.12 -15.46
CA ILE A 593 -7.67 0.89 -14.13
C ILE A 593 -7.33 2.07 -13.23
N VAL A 594 -8.34 2.68 -12.59
CA VAL A 594 -8.19 3.91 -11.79
C VAL A 594 -8.73 3.67 -10.38
N HIS A 595 -7.88 3.80 -9.34
CA HIS A 595 -8.31 3.62 -7.95
C HIS A 595 -7.39 4.30 -6.92
N GLU A 596 -7.94 4.63 -5.74
CA GLU A 596 -7.26 5.38 -4.66
C GLU A 596 -6.24 4.55 -3.86
N ASP A 597 -6.38 3.22 -3.80
CA ASP A 597 -5.45 2.37 -3.05
C ASP A 597 -4.05 2.31 -3.70
N ASN A 598 -3.11 1.68 -3.00
CA ASN A 598 -1.73 1.50 -3.43
C ASN A 598 -1.59 0.87 -4.82
N GLN A 599 -0.55 1.28 -5.54
CA GLN A 599 -0.17 0.66 -6.79
C GLN A 599 0.29 -0.78 -6.58
N THR A 600 1.16 -1.02 -5.59
CA THR A 600 1.64 -2.36 -5.26
C THR A 600 0.59 -3.09 -4.42
N ALA A 601 0.28 -4.33 -4.81
CA ALA A 601 -0.76 -5.16 -4.19
C ALA A 601 -2.16 -4.48 -4.12
N GLY A 602 -2.41 -3.47 -4.95
CA GLY A 602 -3.75 -2.93 -5.16
C GLY A 602 -4.59 -3.81 -6.09
N MET A 603 -5.91 -3.65 -6.03
CA MET A 603 -6.86 -4.41 -6.86
C MET A 603 -6.64 -4.24 -8.36
N GLY A 604 -6.05 -3.12 -8.80
CA GLY A 604 -5.67 -2.96 -10.20
C GLY A 604 -4.63 -3.97 -10.69
N GLY A 605 -3.80 -4.53 -9.80
CA GLY A 605 -2.88 -5.62 -10.13
C GLY A 605 -3.59 -6.91 -10.51
N GLU A 606 -4.59 -7.31 -9.70
CA GLU A 606 -5.42 -8.50 -9.94
C GLU A 606 -6.19 -8.39 -11.27
N ILE A 607 -6.85 -7.25 -11.50
CA ILE A 607 -7.60 -7.00 -12.74
C ILE A 607 -6.68 -7.07 -13.96
N ALA A 608 -5.50 -6.44 -13.88
CA ALA A 608 -4.53 -6.48 -14.97
C ALA A 608 -4.02 -7.90 -15.25
N ALA A 609 -3.74 -8.69 -14.22
CA ALA A 609 -3.31 -10.09 -14.35
C ALA A 609 -4.40 -10.95 -15.01
N VAL A 610 -5.65 -10.88 -14.53
CA VAL A 610 -6.77 -11.63 -15.10
C VAL A 610 -7.01 -11.27 -16.56
N VAL A 611 -6.94 -9.98 -16.92
CA VAL A 611 -7.09 -9.56 -18.32
C VAL A 611 -5.93 -10.08 -19.16
N ALA A 612 -4.68 -9.97 -18.69
CA ALA A 612 -3.52 -10.48 -19.41
C ALA A 612 -3.58 -12.00 -19.66
N GLU A 613 -4.06 -12.77 -18.68
CA GLU A 613 -4.16 -14.23 -18.78
C GLU A 613 -5.37 -14.70 -19.62
N ARG A 614 -6.50 -13.99 -19.56
CA ARG A 614 -7.80 -14.51 -20.02
C ARG A 614 -8.47 -13.70 -21.13
N ALA A 615 -7.92 -12.55 -21.54
CA ALA A 615 -8.47 -11.77 -22.65
C ALA A 615 -8.29 -12.45 -24.02
N GLY A 616 -7.27 -13.30 -24.19
CA GLY A 616 -7.01 -14.06 -25.43
C GLY A 616 -6.53 -13.22 -26.63
N ASN A 617 -6.83 -11.92 -26.66
CA ASN A 617 -6.34 -10.92 -27.61
C ASN A 617 -5.39 -9.94 -26.89
N GLU A 618 -4.54 -9.24 -27.65
CA GLU A 618 -3.66 -8.20 -27.10
C GLU A 618 -4.51 -7.00 -26.63
N VAL A 619 -4.51 -6.75 -25.33
CA VAL A 619 -5.13 -5.57 -24.69
C VAL A 619 -4.00 -4.72 -24.10
N GLN A 620 -3.95 -3.44 -24.46
CA GLN A 620 -3.04 -2.50 -23.81
C GLN A 620 -3.60 -2.12 -22.45
N ILE A 621 -2.83 -2.35 -21.38
CA ILE A 621 -3.27 -2.15 -20.00
C ILE A 621 -2.40 -1.08 -19.33
N ALA A 622 -3.03 -0.09 -18.69
CA ALA A 622 -2.36 0.85 -17.80
C ALA A 622 -3.14 1.00 -16.49
N ARG A 623 -2.48 1.58 -15.48
CA ARG A 623 -3.05 1.85 -14.16
C ARG A 623 -2.77 3.29 -13.76
N VAL A 624 -3.76 3.96 -13.18
CA VAL A 624 -3.64 5.29 -12.58
C VAL A 624 -4.07 5.17 -11.13
N THR A 625 -3.10 5.03 -10.24
CA THR A 625 -3.33 4.74 -8.82
C THR A 625 -2.52 5.69 -7.95
N ARG A 626 -2.75 5.63 -6.63
CA ARG A 626 -1.82 6.20 -5.68
C ARG A 626 -0.48 5.46 -5.77
N PRO A 627 0.69 6.14 -5.81
CA PRO A 627 1.98 5.48 -5.65
C PRO A 627 2.09 4.91 -4.22
N ASP A 628 3.11 4.07 -3.98
CA ASP A 628 3.32 3.41 -2.67
C ASP A 628 3.85 4.41 -1.61
N THR A 629 3.02 5.39 -1.27
CA THR A 629 3.28 6.47 -0.32
C THR A 629 2.01 6.85 0.44
N TYR A 630 2.15 7.69 1.45
CA TYR A 630 1.05 8.19 2.26
C TYR A 630 0.42 9.43 1.63
N ILE A 631 -0.84 9.70 1.98
CA ILE A 631 -1.57 10.88 1.53
C ILE A 631 -1.15 12.08 2.40
N PRO A 632 -0.50 13.12 1.84
CA PRO A 632 -0.07 14.29 2.59
C PRO A 632 -1.23 15.13 3.11
N TYR A 633 -0.99 15.95 4.13
CA TYR A 633 -1.96 16.95 4.61
C TYR A 633 -2.08 18.14 3.66
N ASP A 634 -0.97 18.54 3.03
CA ASP A 634 -0.98 19.56 1.99
C ASP A 634 -1.83 19.10 0.79
N TYR A 635 -2.83 19.89 0.44
CA TYR A 635 -3.82 19.48 -0.55
C TYR A 635 -3.25 19.39 -1.98
N SER A 636 -2.26 20.22 -2.32
CA SER A 636 -1.63 20.16 -3.65
C SER A 636 -0.87 18.85 -3.82
N CYS A 637 -0.06 18.49 -2.82
CA CYS A 637 0.64 17.22 -2.76
C CYS A 637 -0.33 16.03 -2.68
N GLN A 638 -1.44 16.17 -1.97
CA GLN A 638 -2.50 15.16 -1.90
C GLN A 638 -3.11 14.86 -3.27
N ILE A 639 -3.44 15.89 -4.06
CA ILE A 639 -3.96 15.72 -5.42
C ILE A 639 -2.92 15.08 -6.34
N ASP A 640 -1.65 15.45 -6.22
CA ASP A 640 -0.58 14.85 -7.03
C ASP A 640 -0.38 13.36 -6.72
N VAL A 641 -0.50 12.98 -5.45
CA VAL A 641 -0.39 11.59 -4.98
C VAL A 641 -1.61 10.77 -5.40
N LEU A 642 -2.82 11.31 -5.30
CA LEU A 642 -4.05 10.60 -5.67
C LEU A 642 -4.23 10.47 -7.20
N PRO A 643 -5.02 9.50 -7.68
CA PRO A 643 -5.48 9.49 -9.07
C PRO A 643 -6.28 10.76 -9.35
N SER A 644 -5.81 11.59 -10.28
CA SER A 644 -6.42 12.90 -10.58
C SER A 644 -7.03 12.94 -11.97
N TYR A 645 -7.87 13.95 -12.24
CA TYR A 645 -8.45 14.16 -13.56
C TYR A 645 -7.35 14.37 -14.60
N LYS A 646 -6.35 15.18 -14.25
CA LYS A 646 -5.20 15.43 -15.12
C LYS A 646 -4.46 14.13 -15.47
N ARG A 647 -4.03 13.36 -14.45
CA ARG A 647 -3.25 12.12 -14.67
C ARG A 647 -4.05 11.07 -15.43
N THR A 648 -5.36 10.98 -15.17
CA THR A 648 -6.24 10.03 -15.85
C THR A 648 -6.45 10.40 -17.32
N LEU A 649 -6.68 11.69 -17.62
CA LEU A 649 -6.83 12.17 -18.99
C LEU A 649 -5.53 12.04 -19.78
N GLU A 650 -4.39 12.43 -19.19
CA GLU A 650 -3.06 12.26 -19.80
C GLU A 650 -2.80 10.81 -20.18
N LYS A 651 -3.13 9.86 -19.29
CA LYS A 651 -2.95 8.44 -19.58
C LYS A 651 -3.91 7.91 -20.65
N CYS A 652 -5.15 8.40 -20.69
CA CYS A 652 -6.08 8.08 -21.77
C CYS A 652 -5.57 8.58 -23.13
N CYS A 653 -5.13 9.84 -23.20
CA CYS A 653 -4.58 10.43 -24.42
C CYS A 653 -3.32 9.71 -24.89
N GLU A 654 -2.42 9.33 -23.97
CA GLU A 654 -1.25 8.49 -24.27
C GLU A 654 -1.65 7.18 -24.95
N LEU A 655 -2.58 6.42 -24.37
CA LEU A 655 -3.04 5.14 -24.93
C LEU A 655 -3.84 5.30 -26.24
N LEU A 656 -4.48 6.45 -26.45
CA LEU A 656 -5.28 6.74 -27.65
C LEU A 656 -4.50 7.49 -28.74
N GLU A 657 -3.22 7.81 -28.51
CA GLU A 657 -2.38 8.60 -29.40
C GLU A 657 -2.98 9.98 -29.74
N ILE A 658 -3.54 10.65 -28.72
CA ILE A 658 -4.13 11.99 -28.81
C ILE A 658 -3.14 13.02 -28.24
N ASP A 659 -2.87 14.09 -28.98
CA ASP A 659 -2.00 15.17 -28.50
C ASP A 659 -2.82 16.06 -27.53
N LEU A 660 -2.33 16.24 -26.29
CA LEU A 660 -2.99 16.98 -25.21
C LEU A 660 -2.11 18.15 -24.73
N HIS A 661 -2.70 19.33 -24.55
CA HIS A 661 -2.08 20.48 -23.88
C HIS A 661 -3.06 21.15 -22.91
N TRP A 662 -2.55 21.85 -21.90
CA TRP A 662 -3.34 22.51 -20.86
C TRP A 662 -3.20 24.04 -20.95
N GLU A 663 -4.30 24.76 -21.07
CA GLU A 663 -4.33 26.23 -20.94
C GLU A 663 -4.69 26.62 -19.51
N LYS A 664 -3.82 27.40 -18.86
CA LYS A 664 -4.11 28.00 -17.54
C LYS A 664 -4.73 29.40 -17.70
N PRO A 665 -5.67 29.81 -16.84
CA PRO A 665 -6.12 31.20 -16.76
C PRO A 665 -4.96 32.14 -16.37
N ILE A 666 -4.97 33.36 -16.90
CA ILE A 666 -3.99 34.43 -16.62
C ILE A 666 -4.04 34.79 -15.13
N GLU A 667 -2.88 34.86 -14.46
CA GLU A 667 -2.74 35.28 -13.05
C GLU A 667 -3.25 36.72 -12.83
N GLU A 668 -3.83 36.99 -11.64
CA GLU A 668 -4.38 38.29 -11.25
C GLU A 668 -3.33 39.43 -11.41
N GLU A 669 -3.78 40.63 -11.81
CA GLU A 669 -2.92 41.81 -12.06
C GLU A 669 -1.94 42.07 -10.90
N ALA A 670 -0.65 42.23 -11.23
CA ALA A 670 0.39 42.51 -10.26
C ALA A 670 0.04 43.75 -9.41
N GLY A 671 -0.05 43.57 -8.09
CA GLY A 671 -0.32 44.65 -7.12
C GLY A 671 -1.76 44.77 -6.63
N ILE A 672 -2.67 43.89 -7.05
CA ILE A 672 -4.06 43.83 -6.56
C ILE A 672 -4.35 42.45 -5.94
N VAL A 673 -4.77 42.43 -4.68
CA VAL A 673 -5.17 41.24 -3.93
C VAL A 673 -6.69 41.19 -3.82
N THR A 674 -7.32 40.15 -4.37
CA THR A 674 -8.78 39.98 -4.32
C THR A 674 -9.22 39.19 -3.07
N VAL A 675 -9.93 39.85 -2.16
CA VAL A 675 -10.62 39.21 -1.04
C VAL A 675 -11.93 38.61 -1.55
N LYS A 676 -12.04 37.28 -1.47
CA LYS A 676 -13.21 36.50 -1.90
C LYS A 676 -14.01 36.01 -0.68
N ALA A 677 -15.32 35.86 -0.83
CA ALA A 677 -16.24 35.28 0.16
C ALA A 677 -15.74 33.93 0.71
N ILE A 678 -15.77 33.75 2.03
CA ILE A 678 -15.34 32.54 2.74
C ILE A 678 -16.47 32.09 3.66
N GLY A 679 -16.77 30.78 3.66
CA GLY A 679 -17.74 30.18 4.58
C GLY A 679 -17.10 29.72 5.89
N SER A 680 -17.93 29.51 6.91
CA SER A 680 -17.53 29.03 8.24
C SER A 680 -17.06 27.57 8.24
N SER A 681 -17.43 26.81 7.20
CA SER A 681 -17.09 25.41 6.99
C SER A 681 -16.84 25.14 5.50
N PRO A 682 -16.00 24.15 5.13
CA PRO A 682 -15.82 23.73 3.73
C PRO A 682 -17.11 23.22 3.05
N SER A 683 -18.19 23.05 3.81
CA SER A 683 -19.52 22.66 3.30
C SER A 683 -20.40 23.82 2.87
N ASP A 684 -20.05 25.06 3.20
CA ASP A 684 -20.94 26.21 2.99
C ASP A 684 -20.87 26.65 1.51
N GLU A 685 -22.02 26.71 0.83
CA GLU A 685 -22.09 27.10 -0.59
C GLU A 685 -22.28 28.61 -0.78
N THR A 686 -22.97 29.26 0.16
CA THR A 686 -23.29 30.69 0.13
C THR A 686 -23.10 31.35 1.49
N ILE A 687 -22.83 32.65 1.47
CA ILE A 687 -22.79 33.53 2.65
C ILE A 687 -23.62 34.79 2.39
N THR A 688 -24.15 35.40 3.45
CA THR A 688 -24.82 36.70 3.40
C THR A 688 -23.94 37.76 4.08
N ILE A 689 -23.70 38.89 3.43
CA ILE A 689 -22.97 40.00 4.05
C ILE A 689 -23.90 40.72 5.01
N VAL A 690 -23.58 40.67 6.31
CA VAL A 690 -24.33 41.34 7.37
C VAL A 690 -23.90 42.79 7.51
N GLU A 691 -22.60 43.05 7.47
CA GLU A 691 -22.00 44.38 7.63
C GLU A 691 -20.68 44.44 6.87
N LEU A 692 -20.40 45.58 6.23
CA LEU A 692 -19.12 45.85 5.57
C LEU A 692 -18.33 46.88 6.39
N ALA A 693 -17.20 46.46 6.96
CA ALA A 693 -16.42 47.26 7.90
C ALA A 693 -15.44 48.25 7.24
N VAL A 694 -15.39 48.30 5.90
CA VAL A 694 -14.41 49.09 5.12
C VAL A 694 -15.06 49.86 3.97
N ALA A 695 -14.49 51.01 3.62
CA ALA A 695 -14.90 51.84 2.49
C ALA A 695 -13.80 51.92 1.40
N LEU A 696 -14.20 52.32 0.19
CA LEU A 696 -13.27 52.56 -0.92
C LEU A 696 -12.22 53.62 -0.51
N GLY A 697 -10.93 53.29 -0.65
CA GLY A 697 -9.82 54.17 -0.30
C GLY A 697 -9.30 54.03 1.14
N ASP A 698 -9.93 53.20 1.97
CA ASP A 698 -9.45 52.95 3.34
C ASP A 698 -8.14 52.17 3.34
N THR A 699 -7.26 52.48 4.30
CA THR A 699 -6.04 51.71 4.56
C THR A 699 -6.33 50.66 5.62
N VAL A 700 -6.02 49.41 5.32
CA VAL A 700 -6.20 48.25 6.23
C VAL A 700 -4.86 47.58 6.51
N ALA A 701 -4.67 47.11 7.74
CA ALA A 701 -3.57 46.22 8.10
C ALA A 701 -3.99 44.75 7.98
N GLU A 702 -3.03 43.84 7.79
CA GLU A 702 -3.29 42.40 7.85
C GLU A 702 -4.01 42.03 9.17
N GLY A 703 -5.15 41.36 9.05
CA GLY A 703 -6.01 40.96 10.19
C GLY A 703 -7.16 41.91 10.50
N ASP A 704 -7.20 43.13 9.95
CA ASP A 704 -8.30 44.07 10.17
C ASP A 704 -9.62 43.53 9.57
N PRO A 705 -10.78 43.71 10.23
CA PRO A 705 -12.05 43.22 9.74
C PRO A 705 -12.48 43.96 8.46
N ILE A 706 -12.92 43.20 7.45
CA ILE A 706 -13.44 43.69 6.17
C ILE A 706 -14.97 43.58 6.11
N ALA A 707 -15.53 42.45 6.53
CA ALA A 707 -16.97 42.23 6.51
C ALA A 707 -17.38 41.18 7.55
N SER A 708 -18.54 41.37 8.17
CA SER A 708 -19.20 40.34 8.96
C SER A 708 -20.20 39.59 8.08
N VAL A 709 -20.15 38.26 8.09
CA VAL A 709 -20.93 37.40 7.19
C VAL A 709 -21.67 36.29 7.94
N GLU A 710 -22.86 35.94 7.47
CA GLU A 710 -23.68 34.85 8.00
C GLU A 710 -23.67 33.67 7.00
N ALA A 711 -23.22 32.50 7.46
CA ALA A 711 -23.23 31.25 6.73
C ALA A 711 -24.20 30.24 7.38
N ASP A 712 -24.47 29.12 6.72
CA ASP A 712 -25.46 28.10 7.14
C ASP A 712 -25.30 27.58 8.58
N LYS A 713 -24.09 27.65 9.15
CA LYS A 713 -23.76 27.05 10.46
C LYS A 713 -23.34 28.07 11.53
N ALA A 714 -22.85 29.25 11.14
CA ALA A 714 -22.35 30.26 12.06
C ALA A 714 -22.18 31.62 11.35
N SER A 715 -22.18 32.70 12.14
CA SER A 715 -21.68 34.01 11.75
C SER A 715 -20.16 34.10 11.96
N MET A 716 -19.45 34.75 11.05
CA MET A 716 -18.00 34.95 11.13
C MET A 716 -17.58 36.29 10.51
N ASP A 717 -16.41 36.78 10.92
CA ASP A 717 -15.80 37.96 10.31
C ASP A 717 -14.74 37.57 9.28
N ILE A 718 -14.74 38.26 8.14
CA ILE A 718 -13.71 38.17 7.10
C ILE A 718 -12.73 39.33 7.34
N SER A 719 -11.45 39.00 7.50
CA SER A 719 -10.38 39.99 7.70
C SER A 719 -9.51 40.20 6.46
N ALA A 720 -8.79 41.32 6.43
CA ALA A 720 -7.82 41.67 5.40
C ALA A 720 -6.63 40.69 5.39
N PRO A 721 -6.33 40.03 4.25
CA PRO A 721 -5.25 39.04 4.17
C PRO A 721 -3.86 39.65 3.95
N VAL A 722 -3.78 40.96 3.67
CA VAL A 722 -2.55 41.73 3.47
C VAL A 722 -2.78 43.16 3.93
N SER A 723 -1.70 43.88 4.24
CA SER A 723 -1.79 45.32 4.47
C SER A 723 -1.87 46.07 3.13
N GLY A 724 -2.74 47.07 3.01
CA GLY A 724 -2.90 47.80 1.75
C GLY A 724 -4.06 48.80 1.75
N THR A 725 -4.44 49.27 0.57
CA THR A 725 -5.55 50.22 0.40
C THR A 725 -6.70 49.59 -0.36
N ILE A 726 -7.93 49.75 0.11
CA ILE A 726 -9.13 49.24 -0.57
C ILE A 726 -9.29 49.93 -1.93
N ALA A 727 -9.03 49.17 -2.99
CA ALA A 727 -9.04 49.65 -4.37
C ALA A 727 -10.41 49.53 -5.03
N GLU A 728 -11.21 48.53 -4.65
CA GLU A 728 -12.56 48.31 -5.19
C GLU A 728 -13.44 47.53 -4.20
N LEU A 729 -14.71 47.94 -4.08
CA LEU A 729 -15.76 47.17 -3.39
C LEU A 729 -16.65 46.52 -4.45
N LEU A 730 -16.72 45.18 -4.44
CA LEU A 730 -17.45 44.37 -5.42
C LEU A 730 -18.76 43.81 -4.87
N ALA A 731 -19.01 43.97 -3.58
CA ALA A 731 -20.22 43.52 -2.90
C ALA A 731 -20.69 44.58 -1.89
N ALA A 732 -21.99 44.56 -1.60
CA ALA A 732 -22.64 45.46 -0.66
C ALA A 732 -23.28 44.70 0.51
N GLU A 733 -23.60 45.41 1.58
CA GLU A 733 -24.36 44.87 2.71
C GLU A 733 -25.72 44.31 2.21
N GLY A 734 -26.07 43.11 2.68
CA GLY A 734 -27.25 42.37 2.27
C GLY A 734 -27.08 41.48 1.03
N ASP A 735 -25.93 41.50 0.35
CA ASP A 735 -25.66 40.60 -0.77
C ASP A 735 -25.50 39.14 -0.29
N VAL A 736 -26.11 38.21 -1.02
CA VAL A 736 -25.90 36.76 -0.86
C VAL A 736 -24.92 36.30 -1.93
N LEU A 737 -23.72 35.89 -1.51
CA LEU A 737 -22.61 35.52 -2.38
C LEU A 737 -22.31 34.03 -2.28
N ARG A 738 -21.91 33.40 -3.39
CA ARG A 738 -21.32 32.05 -3.35
C ARG A 738 -19.91 32.12 -2.77
N VAL A 739 -19.53 31.13 -1.96
CA VAL A 739 -18.15 31.03 -1.45
C VAL A 739 -17.17 31.02 -2.62
N GLY A 740 -16.13 31.86 -2.54
CA GLY A 740 -15.16 32.10 -3.62
C GLY A 740 -15.48 33.30 -4.54
N THR A 741 -16.65 33.93 -4.42
CA THR A 741 -16.98 35.16 -5.17
C THR A 741 -16.15 36.36 -4.66
N PRO A 742 -15.54 37.17 -5.54
CA PRO A 742 -14.85 38.40 -5.14
C PRO A 742 -15.75 39.38 -4.37
N MET A 743 -15.25 39.93 -3.27
CA MET A 743 -15.95 40.91 -2.42
C MET A 743 -15.25 42.26 -2.39
N VAL A 744 -13.93 42.26 -2.25
CA VAL A 744 -13.11 43.48 -2.10
C VAL A 744 -11.78 43.28 -2.80
N LYS A 745 -11.25 44.31 -3.46
CA LYS A 745 -9.87 44.32 -3.99
C LYS A 745 -9.02 45.27 -3.17
N ILE A 746 -7.84 44.81 -2.77
CA ILE A 746 -6.86 45.57 -1.98
C ILE A 746 -5.64 45.81 -2.87
N ALA A 747 -5.28 47.07 -3.10
CA ALA A 747 -3.99 47.41 -3.70
C ALA A 747 -2.89 47.23 -2.64
N SER A 748 -1.95 46.32 -2.88
CA SER A 748 -0.86 46.02 -1.95
C SER A 748 0.42 45.67 -2.70
N SER A 749 1.56 46.04 -2.11
CA SER A 749 2.89 45.58 -2.53
C SER A 749 3.29 44.23 -1.92
N GLU A 750 2.51 43.73 -0.97
CA GLU A 750 2.70 42.42 -0.34
C GLU A 750 2.02 41.33 -1.18
N ALA A 751 2.71 40.20 -1.37
CA ALA A 751 2.10 39.05 -2.01
C ALA A 751 1.03 38.48 -1.07
N ALA A 752 -0.20 38.32 -1.57
CA ALA A 752 -1.25 37.65 -0.81
C ALA A 752 -0.77 36.27 -0.34
N GLN A 753 -1.06 35.89 0.90
CA GLN A 753 -1.02 34.48 1.28
C GLN A 753 -1.91 33.72 0.28
N LEU A 754 -1.30 32.82 -0.49
CA LEU A 754 -2.01 31.94 -1.41
C LEU A 754 -3.06 31.18 -0.58
N LYS A 755 -4.34 31.40 -0.89
CA LYS A 755 -5.42 30.61 -0.28
C LYS A 755 -5.10 29.13 -0.51
N PRO A 756 -5.27 28.26 0.52
CA PRO A 756 -5.06 26.83 0.34
C PRO A 756 -5.89 26.32 -0.83
N LEU A 757 -5.27 25.56 -1.72
CA LEU A 757 -5.98 24.86 -2.79
C LEU A 757 -7.05 23.96 -2.16
N THR A 758 -8.25 24.00 -2.71
CA THR A 758 -9.40 23.20 -2.24
C THR A 758 -10.01 22.32 -3.33
N LYS A 759 -9.59 22.51 -4.59
CA LYS A 759 -9.94 21.67 -5.73
C LYS A 759 -8.77 21.55 -6.71
N GLU A 760 -8.74 20.46 -7.46
CA GLU A 760 -7.83 20.32 -8.60
C GLU A 760 -8.25 21.32 -9.70
N ASP A 761 -7.28 22.11 -10.19
CA ASP A 761 -7.47 23.00 -11.35
C ASP A 761 -6.27 22.90 -12.29
N PRO A 762 -6.28 21.91 -13.21
CA PRO A 762 -5.17 21.69 -14.12
C PRO A 762 -5.22 22.63 -15.35
N GLY A 763 -6.25 23.48 -15.47
CA GLY A 763 -6.54 24.28 -16.67
C GLY A 763 -7.51 23.60 -17.63
N THR A 764 -7.75 24.23 -18.78
CA THR A 764 -8.60 23.69 -19.85
C THR A 764 -7.77 22.77 -20.74
N PRO A 765 -8.16 21.49 -20.93
CA PRO A 765 -7.46 20.60 -21.83
C PRO A 765 -7.83 20.91 -23.28
N ILE A 766 -6.84 21.07 -24.14
CA ILE A 766 -7.02 21.12 -25.59
C ILE A 766 -6.44 19.83 -26.16
N MET A 767 -7.32 19.07 -26.83
CA MET A 767 -7.02 17.76 -27.38
C MET A 767 -7.18 17.79 -28.89
N GLU A 768 -6.16 17.33 -29.61
CA GLU A 768 -6.19 17.26 -31.07
C GLU A 768 -6.00 15.82 -31.55
N ARG A 769 -6.98 15.34 -32.33
CA ARG A 769 -6.81 14.07 -33.05
C ARG A 769 -5.82 14.27 -34.18
N ARG A 770 -4.77 13.43 -34.25
CA ARG A 770 -3.90 13.36 -35.43
C ARG A 770 -4.73 13.07 -36.69
N ARG A 771 -4.80 14.01 -37.64
CA ARG A 771 -5.52 13.82 -38.92
C ARG A 771 -4.82 12.78 -39.78
N VAL A 772 -5.54 11.71 -40.11
CA VAL A 772 -5.09 10.64 -41.02
C VAL A 772 -5.32 11.07 -42.48
N LYS A 773 -4.28 11.07 -43.33
CA LYS A 773 -4.40 11.21 -44.79
C LYS A 773 -4.95 9.92 -45.41
N GLU A 774 -5.99 10.02 -46.25
CA GLU A 774 -6.57 8.88 -46.99
C GLU A 774 -5.57 8.22 -47.95
N VAL A 775 -5.49 6.88 -47.91
CA VAL A 775 -4.93 6.03 -48.97
C VAL A 775 -5.87 4.85 -49.22
N GLN A 776 -6.02 4.50 -50.51
CA GLN A 776 -6.94 3.52 -51.10
C GLN A 776 -6.78 2.07 -50.60
N PRO A 777 -7.83 1.24 -50.76
CA PRO A 777 -8.02 0.01 -50.01
C PRO A 777 -7.35 -1.22 -50.66
N GLY A 778 -6.63 -1.97 -49.83
CA GLY A 778 -6.16 -3.31 -50.19
C GLY A 778 -4.98 -3.76 -49.35
N THR A 779 -5.24 -4.22 -48.12
CA THR A 779 -4.63 -5.36 -47.40
C THR A 779 -4.66 -5.14 -45.87
N THR A 780 -5.01 -6.21 -45.18
CA THR A 780 -5.06 -6.50 -43.73
C THR A 780 -4.24 -5.58 -42.80
N PRO A 781 -4.78 -5.08 -41.66
CA PRO A 781 -3.99 -4.29 -40.73
C PRO A 781 -3.15 -5.21 -39.85
N ASN A 782 -1.92 -5.40 -40.30
CA ASN A 782 -0.78 -5.81 -39.47
C ASN A 782 -0.34 -4.54 -38.71
N LEU A 783 -0.37 -4.54 -37.38
CA LEU A 783 0.23 -3.45 -36.59
C LEU A 783 1.72 -3.39 -36.93
N LYS A 784 2.11 -2.44 -37.79
CA LYS A 784 3.51 -2.08 -37.98
C LYS A 784 3.89 -1.02 -36.96
N PRO A 785 5.10 -1.11 -36.37
CA PRO A 785 5.60 -0.13 -35.40
C PRO A 785 5.55 1.28 -35.99
N GLN A 786 4.97 2.24 -35.27
CA GLN A 786 5.14 3.66 -35.60
C GLN A 786 6.64 3.96 -35.48
N THR A 787 7.26 4.33 -36.60
CA THR A 787 8.66 4.77 -36.65
C THR A 787 8.83 5.98 -35.71
N PRO A 788 9.81 5.96 -34.77
CA PRO A 788 10.09 7.10 -33.91
C PRO A 788 10.27 8.37 -34.73
N ASN A 789 9.78 9.52 -34.22
CA ASN A 789 10.18 10.82 -34.77
C ASN A 789 11.71 10.86 -34.80
N SER A 790 12.28 11.23 -35.94
CA SER A 790 13.73 11.31 -36.07
C SER A 790 14.25 12.41 -35.14
N ILE A 791 15.26 12.07 -34.33
CA ILE A 791 15.90 12.97 -33.37
C ILE A 791 17.19 13.49 -34.00
N TYR A 792 17.45 14.77 -33.83
CA TYR A 792 18.54 15.47 -34.50
C TYR A 792 19.48 16.16 -33.51
N ILE A 793 20.76 16.22 -33.87
CA ILE A 793 21.76 17.09 -33.26
C ILE A 793 22.07 18.21 -34.25
N SER A 794 21.79 19.46 -33.86
CA SER A 794 21.90 20.62 -34.76
C SER A 794 23.28 21.27 -34.70
N ASN A 795 23.79 21.54 -33.49
CA ASN A 795 25.11 22.11 -33.24
C ASN A 795 25.74 21.54 -31.96
N ILE A 796 27.07 21.64 -31.91
CA ILE A 796 27.92 21.31 -30.76
C ILE A 796 28.92 22.47 -30.60
N CYS A 797 29.02 23.02 -29.39
CA CYS A 797 30.01 24.04 -29.02
C CYS A 797 31.02 23.47 -28.03
N THR A 798 32.28 23.88 -28.16
CA THR A 798 33.42 23.33 -27.40
C THR A 798 34.21 24.46 -26.74
N VAL A 799 34.54 24.28 -25.47
CA VAL A 799 35.43 25.16 -24.71
C VAL A 799 36.55 24.29 -24.11
N PHE A 800 37.79 24.66 -24.37
CA PHE A 800 38.98 24.03 -23.79
C PHE A 800 39.50 24.83 -22.60
N GLY A 801 40.28 24.20 -21.73
CA GLY A 801 41.10 24.93 -20.77
C GLY A 801 42.06 25.90 -21.48
N SER A 802 42.32 27.07 -20.90
CA SER A 802 43.10 28.13 -21.55
C SER A 802 44.59 27.81 -21.71
N ARG A 803 45.14 26.86 -20.96
CA ARG A 803 46.56 26.50 -21.00
C ARG A 803 46.83 25.39 -22.01
N HIS A 804 47.28 25.76 -23.20
CA HIS A 804 47.80 24.81 -24.19
C HIS A 804 49.16 24.25 -23.77
N LEU A 805 49.34 22.92 -23.87
CA LEU A 805 50.54 22.20 -23.46
C LEU A 805 50.96 21.14 -24.48
N SER A 806 52.12 21.36 -25.10
CA SER A 806 52.86 20.33 -25.83
C SER A 806 53.53 19.33 -24.89
N ASN A 807 53.94 18.16 -25.39
CA ASN A 807 54.74 17.20 -24.61
C ASN A 807 56.02 17.84 -24.06
N ASP A 808 56.69 18.70 -24.83
CA ASP A 808 57.95 19.34 -24.39
C ASP A 808 57.71 20.34 -23.27
N GLU A 809 56.63 21.11 -23.33
CA GLU A 809 56.21 22.02 -22.25
C GLU A 809 55.76 21.26 -21.00
N LEU A 810 55.06 20.13 -21.17
CA LEU A 810 54.64 19.27 -20.07
C LEU A 810 55.85 18.66 -19.32
N LEU A 811 56.94 18.39 -20.02
CA LEU A 811 58.15 17.76 -19.47
C LEU A 811 59.17 18.75 -18.87
N GLN A 812 58.87 20.05 -18.86
CA GLN A 812 59.74 21.03 -18.20
C GLN A 812 59.88 20.71 -16.70
N GLY A 813 61.10 20.35 -16.28
CA GLY A 813 61.41 19.90 -14.91
C GLY A 813 61.58 18.38 -14.75
N HIS A 814 61.28 17.58 -15.78
CA HIS A 814 61.41 16.12 -15.78
C HIS A 814 62.45 15.65 -16.81
N GLY A 815 63.73 15.99 -16.61
CA GLY A 815 64.82 15.76 -17.58
C GLY A 815 65.09 14.29 -17.95
N GLU A 816 64.57 13.34 -17.16
CA GLU A 816 64.66 11.89 -17.39
C GLU A 816 63.63 11.40 -18.44
N TRP A 817 62.63 12.23 -18.78
CA TRP A 817 61.45 11.84 -19.55
C TRP A 817 61.53 12.35 -21.00
N ASP A 818 61.08 11.51 -21.93
CA ASP A 818 61.16 11.76 -23.36
C ASP A 818 59.78 12.02 -23.98
N SER A 819 59.67 13.14 -24.70
CA SER A 819 58.49 13.59 -25.45
C SER A 819 58.09 12.58 -26.54
N GLU A 820 59.07 12.01 -27.24
CA GLU A 820 58.83 10.96 -28.24
C GLU A 820 58.35 9.67 -27.58
N ALA A 821 58.79 9.37 -26.35
CA ALA A 821 58.29 8.22 -25.59
C ALA A 821 56.83 8.38 -25.16
N ILE A 822 56.38 9.60 -24.82
CA ILE A 822 54.94 9.88 -24.58
C ILE A 822 54.17 9.64 -25.88
N ARG A 823 54.59 10.31 -26.96
CA ARG A 823 53.98 10.19 -28.29
C ARG A 823 53.86 8.74 -28.75
N LYS A 824 54.91 7.93 -28.61
CA LYS A 824 54.90 6.51 -28.99
C LYS A 824 53.97 5.64 -28.14
N ARG A 825 53.74 6.01 -26.87
CA ARG A 825 52.89 5.24 -25.93
C ARG A 825 51.42 5.65 -25.97
N THR A 826 51.13 6.93 -26.23
CA THR A 826 49.78 7.49 -26.12
C THR A 826 49.25 8.05 -27.43
N GLY A 827 50.15 8.45 -28.33
CA GLY A 827 49.83 9.22 -29.53
C GLY A 827 49.47 10.66 -29.26
N ILE A 828 49.69 11.18 -28.04
CA ILE A 828 49.34 12.56 -27.67
C ILE A 828 50.55 13.46 -27.90
N GLU A 829 50.33 14.61 -28.53
CA GLU A 829 51.35 15.65 -28.74
C GLU A 829 50.98 16.93 -27.98
N ASN A 830 49.69 17.29 -27.95
CA ASN A 830 49.17 18.49 -27.30
C ASN A 830 47.93 18.17 -26.45
N ARG A 831 47.73 18.96 -25.38
CA ARG A 831 46.50 18.97 -24.56
C ARG A 831 46.24 20.38 -24.02
N TYR A 832 45.07 20.57 -23.44
CA TYR A 832 44.63 21.83 -22.85
C TYR A 832 44.31 21.61 -21.38
N TRP A 833 44.87 22.41 -20.48
CA TRP A 833 44.56 22.39 -19.04
C TRP A 833 43.91 23.69 -18.63
N ILE A 834 43.08 23.64 -17.59
CA ILE A 834 42.56 24.85 -16.96
C ILE A 834 43.68 25.69 -16.33
N GLN A 835 43.51 27.02 -16.31
CA GLN A 835 44.44 27.94 -15.65
C GLN A 835 43.71 29.10 -14.99
N GLY A 836 44.25 29.60 -13.87
CA GLY A 836 43.67 30.73 -13.14
C GLY A 836 42.33 30.35 -12.50
N ASP A 837 41.29 31.14 -12.77
CA ASP A 837 39.94 30.97 -12.21
C ASP A 837 39.07 29.97 -13.00
N GLU A 838 39.62 29.34 -14.04
CA GLU A 838 38.91 28.32 -14.81
C GLU A 838 38.64 27.06 -13.98
N ASN A 839 37.42 26.54 -14.09
CA ASN A 839 37.01 25.28 -13.51
C ASN A 839 35.91 24.65 -14.36
N ILE A 840 35.50 23.43 -14.01
CA ILE A 840 34.49 22.70 -14.78
C ILE A 840 33.18 23.49 -15.01
N LEU A 841 32.72 24.27 -14.02
CA LEU A 841 31.51 25.06 -14.14
C LEU A 841 31.69 26.23 -15.12
N THR A 842 32.84 26.93 -15.07
CA THR A 842 33.07 28.05 -16.00
C THR A 842 33.15 27.57 -17.44
N LEU A 843 33.79 26.43 -17.70
CA LEU A 843 33.86 25.82 -19.03
C LEU A 843 32.46 25.38 -19.50
N ALA A 844 31.70 24.68 -18.66
CA ALA A 844 30.36 24.18 -18.98
C ALA A 844 29.35 25.32 -19.26
N VAL A 845 29.37 26.37 -18.44
CA VAL A 845 28.53 27.57 -18.64
C VAL A 845 28.88 28.26 -19.94
N GLN A 846 30.17 28.44 -20.24
CA GLN A 846 30.60 29.09 -21.47
C GLN A 846 30.20 28.28 -22.71
N ALA A 847 30.45 26.96 -22.72
CA ALA A 847 30.06 26.10 -23.84
C ALA A 847 28.54 26.12 -24.09
N THR A 848 27.74 26.15 -23.02
CA THR A 848 26.27 26.23 -23.10
C THR A 848 25.80 27.59 -23.60
N ARG A 849 26.44 28.67 -23.14
CA ARG A 849 26.16 30.04 -23.62
C ARG A 849 26.46 30.18 -25.11
N ASP A 850 27.62 29.70 -25.55
CA ASP A 850 28.02 29.72 -26.96
C ASP A 850 27.04 28.92 -27.83
N LEU A 851 26.54 27.78 -27.34
CA LEU A 851 25.53 26.98 -28.03
C LEU A 851 24.19 27.72 -28.14
N LEU A 852 23.70 28.30 -27.05
CA LEU A 852 22.45 29.06 -27.04
C LEU A 852 22.52 30.26 -27.98
N GLU A 853 23.63 31.00 -27.98
CA GLU A 853 23.86 32.11 -28.91
C GLU A 853 23.89 31.62 -30.36
N LYS A 854 24.62 30.52 -30.65
CA LYS A 854 24.70 29.94 -32.00
C LYS A 854 23.34 29.45 -32.51
N GLU A 855 22.52 28.89 -31.64
CA GLU A 855 21.18 28.36 -31.95
C GLU A 855 20.08 29.42 -31.90
N GLN A 856 20.42 30.65 -31.47
CA GLN A 856 19.48 31.75 -31.22
C GLN A 856 18.33 31.34 -30.29
N LEU A 857 18.69 30.66 -29.19
CA LEU A 857 17.77 30.18 -28.18
C LEU A 857 18.05 30.86 -26.84
N HIS A 858 17.00 31.07 -26.07
CA HIS A 858 17.11 31.43 -24.67
C HIS A 858 17.12 30.18 -23.80
N ILE A 859 17.68 30.28 -22.58
CA ILE A 859 17.70 29.14 -21.65
C ILE A 859 16.29 28.62 -21.35
N SER A 860 15.28 29.49 -21.37
CA SER A 860 13.86 29.12 -21.19
C SER A 860 13.27 28.25 -22.30
N ASP A 861 13.92 28.17 -23.47
CA ASP A 861 13.48 27.33 -24.59
C ASP A 861 13.92 25.86 -24.43
N ILE A 862 14.74 25.57 -23.43
CA ILE A 862 15.32 24.27 -23.15
C ILE A 862 14.45 23.52 -22.15
N GLY A 863 14.07 22.29 -22.49
CA GLY A 863 13.25 21.42 -21.64
C GLY A 863 14.06 20.62 -20.63
N ALA A 864 15.32 20.32 -20.94
CA ALA A 864 16.23 19.64 -20.02
C ALA A 864 17.71 19.96 -20.27
N ILE A 865 18.49 20.00 -19.19
CA ILE A 865 19.96 19.97 -19.20
C ILE A 865 20.41 18.65 -18.61
N ILE A 866 21.16 17.88 -19.39
CA ILE A 866 21.73 16.61 -18.97
C ILE A 866 23.25 16.78 -19.01
N CYS A 867 23.90 16.78 -17.85
CA CYS A 867 25.34 16.96 -17.78
C CYS A 867 26.07 15.65 -17.50
N SER A 868 26.95 15.22 -18.39
CA SER A 868 27.87 14.11 -18.18
C SER A 868 29.17 14.63 -17.58
N THR A 869 29.45 14.27 -16.33
CA THR A 869 30.73 14.59 -15.68
C THR A 869 31.13 13.57 -14.62
N GLY A 870 32.43 13.25 -14.57
CA GLY A 870 33.08 12.56 -13.45
C GLY A 870 33.80 13.50 -12.48
N THR A 871 33.84 14.81 -12.75
CA THR A 871 34.58 15.81 -11.95
C THR A 871 33.72 16.99 -11.49
N PRO A 872 32.52 16.79 -10.91
CA PRO A 872 31.69 17.91 -10.49
C PRO A 872 32.36 18.69 -9.34
N LEU A 873 32.02 19.99 -9.21
CA LEU A 873 32.50 20.83 -8.10
C LEU A 873 31.95 20.37 -6.73
N ALA A 874 30.75 19.80 -6.74
CA ALA A 874 30.07 19.26 -5.56
C ALA A 874 29.14 18.13 -6.00
N MET A 875 28.83 17.21 -5.09
CA MET A 875 27.79 16.19 -5.33
C MET A 875 26.39 16.81 -5.39
N THR A 876 26.18 17.93 -4.68
CA THR A 876 24.91 18.67 -4.69
C THR A 876 25.22 20.15 -4.40
N PRO A 877 24.65 21.10 -5.17
CA PRO A 877 23.82 20.89 -6.36
C PRO A 877 24.63 20.24 -7.50
N SER A 878 23.94 19.56 -8.42
CA SER A 878 24.56 18.97 -9.61
C SER A 878 25.20 20.06 -10.49
N LEU A 879 26.14 19.67 -11.37
CA LEU A 879 26.73 20.58 -12.33
C LEU A 879 25.67 21.15 -13.28
N ALA A 880 24.71 20.32 -13.72
CA ALA A 880 23.57 20.76 -14.53
C ALA A 880 22.74 21.86 -13.83
N CYS A 881 22.42 21.70 -12.55
CA CYS A 881 21.71 22.72 -11.77
C CYS A 881 22.54 24.00 -11.59
N SER A 882 23.85 23.85 -11.43
CA SER A 882 24.77 24.98 -11.30
C SER A 882 24.90 25.78 -12.61
N VAL A 883 24.91 25.09 -13.76
CA VAL A 883 24.87 25.73 -15.09
C VAL A 883 23.53 26.44 -15.29
N LEU A 884 22.41 25.79 -14.97
CA LEU A 884 21.08 26.41 -15.04
C LEU A 884 21.03 27.69 -14.19
N TYR A 885 21.50 27.63 -12.94
CA TYR A 885 21.55 28.80 -12.06
C TYR A 885 22.37 29.95 -12.65
N LYS A 886 23.53 29.65 -13.26
CA LYS A 886 24.41 30.67 -13.87
C LYS A 886 23.85 31.27 -15.17
N LEU A 887 22.95 30.57 -15.85
CA LEU A 887 22.33 31.01 -17.11
C LEU A 887 20.92 31.56 -16.91
N SER A 888 20.32 31.38 -15.74
CA SER A 888 19.00 31.92 -15.40
C SER A 888 19.04 33.45 -15.28
N PRO A 889 17.99 34.17 -15.70
CA PRO A 889 17.93 35.62 -15.58
C PRO A 889 17.91 36.08 -14.10
N GLU A 890 18.53 37.24 -13.80
CA GLU A 890 18.64 37.77 -12.42
C GLU A 890 17.30 37.95 -11.70
N ARG A 891 16.20 38.10 -12.44
CA ARG A 891 14.83 38.18 -11.93
C ARG A 891 13.91 37.29 -12.78
N GLY A 892 13.97 35.98 -12.56
CA GLY A 892 13.04 35.02 -13.16
C GLY A 892 13.42 33.58 -12.82
N GLU A 893 12.44 32.75 -12.50
CA GLU A 893 12.65 31.32 -12.28
C GLU A 893 12.52 30.57 -13.62
N VAL A 894 13.52 29.76 -13.97
CA VAL A 894 13.48 28.88 -15.13
C VAL A 894 13.33 27.44 -14.64
N LEU A 895 12.11 26.90 -14.77
CA LEU A 895 11.78 25.54 -14.37
C LEU A 895 12.07 24.56 -15.51
N MET A 896 13.11 23.73 -15.36
CA MET A 896 13.42 22.65 -16.29
C MET A 896 14.07 21.46 -15.58
N GLN A 897 14.09 20.30 -16.22
CA GLN A 897 14.83 19.14 -15.70
C GLN A 897 16.34 19.40 -15.84
N ALA A 898 17.09 19.34 -14.73
CA ALA A 898 18.54 19.50 -14.74
C ALA A 898 19.19 18.43 -13.84
N HIS A 899 20.02 17.56 -14.40
CA HIS A 899 20.68 16.51 -13.64
C HIS A 899 22.00 16.05 -14.29
N ASP A 900 22.85 15.43 -13.46
CA ASP A 900 24.12 14.87 -13.91
C ASP A 900 23.99 13.36 -14.17
N VAL A 901 24.83 12.86 -15.08
CA VAL A 901 25.04 11.44 -15.37
C VAL A 901 26.52 11.14 -15.22
N ASN A 902 26.89 10.27 -14.28
CA ASN A 902 28.26 9.83 -14.10
C ASN A 902 28.49 8.48 -14.80
N ALA A 903 29.13 8.51 -15.97
CA ALA A 903 29.63 7.33 -16.67
C ALA A 903 31.04 7.54 -17.24
N ALA A 904 31.81 8.45 -16.62
CA ALA A 904 33.16 8.86 -17.03
C ALA A 904 33.25 9.07 -18.56
N CYS A 905 34.29 8.55 -19.22
CA CYS A 905 34.53 8.78 -20.64
C CYS A 905 33.42 8.28 -21.59
N SER A 906 32.54 7.37 -21.17
CA SER A 906 31.38 6.94 -21.99
C SER A 906 30.15 7.82 -21.83
N GLY A 907 30.21 8.80 -20.93
CA GLY A 907 29.05 9.57 -20.49
C GLY A 907 28.34 10.37 -21.58
N TYR A 908 29.02 10.74 -22.68
CA TYR A 908 28.31 11.33 -23.84
C TYR A 908 27.28 10.37 -24.44
N MET A 909 27.57 9.07 -24.53
CA MET A 909 26.60 8.08 -25.04
C MET A 909 25.42 7.91 -24.08
N TYR A 910 25.68 7.89 -22.77
CA TYR A 910 24.64 7.80 -21.75
C TYR A 910 23.74 9.04 -21.74
N ALA A 911 24.33 10.24 -21.83
CA ALA A 911 23.59 11.48 -21.89
C ALA A 911 22.81 11.62 -23.21
N LEU A 912 23.37 11.18 -24.36
CA LEU A 912 22.64 11.13 -25.62
C LEU A 912 21.48 10.13 -25.60
N GLN A 913 21.62 8.96 -24.97
CA GLN A 913 20.47 8.05 -24.81
C GLN A 913 19.41 8.65 -23.90
N SER A 914 19.81 9.28 -22.79
CA SER A 914 18.87 9.97 -21.89
C SER A 914 18.13 11.10 -22.61
N ALA A 915 18.83 11.87 -23.45
CA ALA A 915 18.22 12.88 -24.31
C ALA A 915 17.31 12.27 -25.39
N PHE A 916 17.73 11.15 -26.01
CA PHE A 916 16.94 10.44 -27.01
C PHE A 916 15.63 9.92 -26.40
N ASP A 917 15.69 9.29 -25.24
CA ASP A 917 14.54 8.75 -24.54
C ASP A 917 13.64 9.89 -24.01
N PHE A 918 14.22 10.98 -23.51
CA PHE A 918 13.47 12.18 -23.15
C PHE A 918 12.72 12.74 -24.36
N LEU A 919 13.37 12.90 -25.51
CA LEU A 919 12.77 13.46 -26.73
C LEU A 919 11.81 12.51 -27.43
N THR A 920 11.98 11.19 -27.25
CA THR A 920 11.00 10.19 -27.69
C THR A 920 9.66 10.40 -26.97
N ASN A 921 9.71 10.79 -25.69
CA ASN A 921 8.52 11.06 -24.88
C ASN A 921 8.07 12.54 -24.93
N ALA A 922 8.98 13.48 -25.21
CA ALA A 922 8.72 14.92 -25.25
C ALA A 922 9.26 15.56 -26.54
N PRO A 923 8.73 15.20 -27.74
CA PRO A 923 9.32 15.59 -29.02
C PRO A 923 9.32 17.09 -29.30
N ASN A 924 8.46 17.87 -28.63
CA ASN A 924 8.39 19.32 -28.78
C ASN A 924 9.43 20.08 -27.93
N LYS A 925 10.19 19.38 -27.07
CA LYS A 925 11.22 19.98 -26.22
C LYS A 925 12.59 19.93 -26.89
N LYS A 926 13.53 20.66 -26.29
CA LYS A 926 14.94 20.69 -26.66
C LYS A 926 15.76 20.27 -25.45
N VAL A 927 16.78 19.46 -25.67
CA VAL A 927 17.69 19.01 -24.61
C VAL A 927 19.08 19.53 -24.91
N ILE A 928 19.72 20.14 -23.91
CA ILE A 928 21.15 20.41 -23.96
C ILE A 928 21.87 19.27 -23.24
N VAL A 929 22.67 18.53 -24.00
CA VAL A 929 23.61 17.55 -23.46
C VAL A 929 24.95 18.24 -23.26
N ILE A 930 25.36 18.39 -22.00
CA ILE A 930 26.65 18.95 -21.62
C ILE A 930 27.59 17.79 -21.30
N THR A 931 28.81 17.79 -21.84
CA THR A 931 29.91 16.98 -21.28
C THR A 931 30.92 17.95 -20.70
N ALA A 932 31.44 17.70 -19.50
CA ALA A 932 32.43 18.59 -18.90
C ALA A 932 33.36 17.82 -17.99
N GLU A 933 34.67 17.97 -18.20
CA GLU A 933 35.70 17.22 -17.47
C GLU A 933 36.93 18.11 -17.25
N THR A 934 37.35 18.22 -15.99
CA THR A 934 38.61 18.88 -15.60
C THR A 934 39.44 17.90 -14.78
N LEU A 935 40.22 17.07 -15.46
CA LEU A 935 40.98 15.97 -14.88
C LEU A 935 42.42 16.38 -14.55
N SER A 936 42.94 17.46 -15.16
CA SER A 936 44.31 17.92 -14.92
C SER A 936 44.70 18.11 -13.45
N PRO A 937 43.80 18.56 -12.53
CA PRO A 937 44.15 18.72 -11.12
C PRO A 937 44.32 17.41 -10.34
N MET A 938 43.89 16.27 -10.90
CA MET A 938 43.96 14.95 -10.26
C MET A 938 45.01 14.03 -10.90
N LEU A 939 45.90 14.61 -11.70
CA LEU A 939 46.98 13.85 -12.33
C LEU A 939 48.14 13.67 -11.36
N ASN A 940 48.73 12.49 -11.38
CA ASN A 940 49.98 12.26 -10.68
C ASN A 940 51.14 12.85 -11.49
N HIS A 941 51.67 13.99 -11.06
CA HIS A 941 52.78 14.68 -11.72
C HIS A 941 54.11 13.89 -11.68
N ASP A 942 54.23 12.88 -10.81
CA ASP A 942 55.39 12.00 -10.73
C ASP A 942 55.22 10.70 -11.54
N ASP A 943 54.04 10.44 -12.10
CA ASP A 943 53.77 9.28 -12.96
C ASP A 943 53.61 9.67 -14.43
N GLN A 944 54.68 9.42 -15.18
CA GLN A 944 54.71 9.64 -16.63
C GLN A 944 53.60 8.91 -17.39
N LYS A 945 53.00 7.85 -16.84
CA LYS A 945 51.94 7.08 -17.51
C LYS A 945 50.60 7.80 -17.52
N THR A 946 50.30 8.58 -16.47
CA THR A 946 48.99 9.23 -16.28
C THR A 946 49.04 10.73 -16.55
N MET A 947 50.13 11.40 -16.18
CA MET A 947 50.31 12.85 -16.32
C MET A 947 50.10 13.37 -17.75
N ALA A 948 50.49 12.59 -18.76
CA ALA A 948 50.44 13.02 -20.15
C ALA A 948 49.11 12.72 -20.85
N LEU A 949 48.17 12.04 -20.20
CA LEU A 949 46.98 11.49 -20.86
C LEU A 949 45.87 12.52 -21.05
N PHE A 950 45.53 13.26 -20.00
CA PHE A 950 44.26 13.97 -19.95
C PHE A 950 44.36 15.45 -20.32
N GLY A 951 43.30 15.94 -20.95
CA GLY A 951 43.03 17.36 -21.19
C GLY A 951 41.66 17.74 -20.62
N ASP A 952 41.47 19.04 -20.39
CA ASP A 952 40.27 19.62 -19.80
C ASP A 952 39.44 20.31 -20.88
N ALA A 953 38.14 20.00 -20.90
CA ALA A 953 37.20 20.58 -21.84
C ALA A 953 35.76 20.49 -21.35
N ALA A 954 34.89 21.31 -21.94
CA ALA A 954 33.45 21.13 -21.92
C ALA A 954 32.87 21.23 -23.34
N THR A 955 31.83 20.47 -23.61
CA THR A 955 30.99 20.62 -24.80
C THR A 955 29.53 20.77 -24.44
N ALA A 956 28.78 21.49 -25.26
CA ALA A 956 27.33 21.55 -25.19
C ALA A 956 26.74 21.15 -26.55
N THR A 957 25.82 20.19 -26.55
CA THR A 957 25.17 19.63 -27.73
C THR A 957 23.66 19.89 -27.67
N LEU A 958 23.07 20.49 -28.70
CA LEU A 958 21.61 20.63 -28.79
C LEU A 958 21.00 19.38 -29.45
N VAL A 959 20.06 18.74 -28.77
CA VAL A 959 19.30 17.59 -29.27
C VAL A 959 17.81 17.93 -29.32
N SER A 960 17.13 17.67 -30.43
CA SER A 960 15.69 17.91 -30.57
C SER A 960 15.06 17.09 -31.70
N CYS A 961 13.74 16.92 -31.70
CA CYS A 961 13.02 16.33 -32.85
C CYS A 961 12.78 17.34 -33.98
N GLU A 962 13.08 18.63 -33.73
CA GLU A 962 13.01 19.69 -34.71
C GLU A 962 14.29 19.67 -35.58
N LYS A 963 14.14 19.58 -36.90
CA LYS A 963 15.28 19.74 -37.81
C LYS A 963 15.66 21.23 -37.85
N ARG A 964 16.71 21.60 -37.10
CA ARG A 964 17.23 22.97 -37.05
C ARG A 964 18.39 23.17 -38.02
N PRO A 965 18.54 24.38 -38.60
CA PRO A 965 19.69 24.71 -39.43
C PRO A 965 20.96 24.74 -38.56
N GLY A 966 21.96 23.93 -38.91
CA GLY A 966 23.23 23.88 -38.20
C GLY A 966 24.30 23.12 -38.98
N ASP A 967 25.56 23.43 -38.72
CA ASP A 967 26.69 22.88 -39.50
C ASP A 967 26.97 21.40 -39.13
N ILE A 968 26.51 20.95 -37.96
CA ILE A 968 26.63 19.57 -37.51
C ILE A 968 25.56 18.70 -38.17
N GLY A 969 24.27 19.06 -38.02
CA GLY A 969 23.15 18.45 -38.75
C GLY A 969 23.19 16.92 -38.80
N ILE A 970 23.04 16.27 -37.65
CA ILE A 970 23.06 14.82 -37.50
C ILE A 970 21.65 14.32 -37.22
N LYS A 971 21.26 13.20 -37.83
CA LYS A 971 20.19 12.33 -37.34
C LYS A 971 20.78 11.28 -36.39
N LEU A 972 20.29 11.29 -35.16
CA LEU A 972 20.72 10.40 -34.08
C LEU A 972 19.83 9.15 -34.07
N ASN A 973 20.41 7.96 -34.19
CA ASN A 973 19.73 6.74 -33.80
C ASN A 973 19.99 6.47 -32.30
N ARG A 974 19.09 5.75 -31.64
CA ARG A 974 19.17 5.49 -30.20
C ARG A 974 20.52 4.83 -29.86
N PRO A 975 21.34 5.41 -28.97
CA PRO A 975 22.56 4.76 -28.51
C PRO A 975 22.27 3.43 -27.80
N VAL A 976 23.19 2.49 -27.87
CA VAL A 976 23.20 1.23 -27.10
C VAL A 976 24.21 1.40 -25.96
N LEU A 977 23.84 1.01 -24.74
CA LEU A 977 24.65 1.15 -23.54
C LEU A 977 24.83 -0.20 -22.84
N SER A 978 25.97 -0.39 -22.19
CA SER A 978 26.26 -1.59 -21.40
C SER A 978 27.31 -1.29 -20.32
N ALA A 979 27.53 -2.20 -19.38
CA ALA A 979 28.59 -2.09 -18.39
C ALA A 979 29.15 -3.46 -18.02
N THR A 980 30.30 -3.48 -17.35
CA THR A 980 30.86 -4.70 -16.76
C THR A 980 31.46 -4.39 -15.40
N GLY A 981 31.09 -5.13 -14.36
CA GLY A 981 31.68 -4.98 -13.03
C GLY A 981 33.14 -5.44 -13.03
N VAL A 982 34.04 -4.58 -12.57
CA VAL A 982 35.47 -4.90 -12.35
C VAL A 982 35.97 -4.26 -11.05
N ASP A 983 37.15 -4.66 -10.60
CA ASP A 983 37.82 -4.05 -9.46
C ASP A 983 38.11 -2.55 -9.73
N ALA A 984 37.84 -1.69 -8.76
CA ALA A 984 38.04 -0.24 -8.87
C ALA A 984 39.50 0.13 -9.22
N LYS A 985 40.47 -0.72 -8.84
CA LYS A 985 41.89 -0.55 -9.14
C LYS A 985 42.21 -0.61 -10.64
N VAL A 986 41.33 -1.20 -11.44
CA VAL A 986 41.55 -1.30 -12.89
C VAL A 986 41.55 0.10 -13.53
N LEU A 987 40.67 0.99 -13.10
CA LEU A 987 40.66 2.41 -13.46
C LEU A 987 39.91 3.20 -12.38
N TYR A 988 40.68 3.90 -11.54
CA TYR A 988 40.19 4.72 -10.43
C TYR A 988 40.33 6.20 -10.77
N VAL A 989 39.21 6.94 -10.67
CA VAL A 989 39.16 8.39 -10.78
C VAL A 989 38.65 8.93 -9.44
N PRO A 990 39.46 9.68 -8.68
CA PRO A 990 39.07 10.16 -7.36
C PRO A 990 38.13 11.36 -7.44
N ASN A 991 37.57 11.77 -6.30
CA ASN A 991 36.82 13.01 -6.19
C ASN A 991 37.74 14.22 -6.27
N MET A 992 37.31 15.27 -6.96
CA MET A 992 38.01 16.56 -6.99
C MET A 992 38.20 17.11 -5.57
N GLY A 993 39.43 17.53 -5.25
CA GLY A 993 39.79 18.06 -3.94
C GLY A 993 40.08 17.00 -2.86
N SER A 994 40.01 15.70 -3.17
CA SER A 994 40.36 14.61 -2.23
C SER A 994 41.87 14.55 -1.90
N GLY A 995 42.72 15.10 -2.76
CA GLY A 995 44.18 14.94 -2.70
C GLY A 995 44.69 13.62 -3.26
N GLU A 996 43.79 12.72 -3.69
CA GLU A 996 44.14 11.49 -4.41
C GLU A 996 44.35 11.77 -5.90
N VAL A 997 45.00 10.85 -6.61
CA VAL A 997 45.33 10.96 -8.03
C VAL A 997 44.70 9.81 -8.83
N ILE A 998 44.56 10.01 -10.15
CA ILE A 998 44.03 8.99 -11.07
C ILE A 998 45.00 7.79 -11.16
N GLU A 999 44.47 6.59 -10.99
CA GLU A 999 45.23 5.33 -11.09
C GLU A 999 44.61 4.38 -12.12
N MET A 1000 45.43 3.63 -12.85
CA MET A 1000 44.92 2.65 -13.81
C MET A 1000 45.86 1.46 -14.07
N GLU A 1001 45.27 0.29 -14.30
CA GLU A 1001 45.96 -0.88 -14.84
C GLU A 1001 45.94 -0.88 -16.37
N GLY A 1002 46.88 -0.16 -16.98
CA GLY A 1002 46.86 0.12 -18.42
C GLY A 1002 46.70 -1.10 -19.35
N LEU A 1003 47.26 -2.27 -19.01
CA LEU A 1003 47.10 -3.48 -19.85
C LEU A 1003 45.68 -4.06 -19.77
N THR A 1004 45.08 -4.04 -18.58
CA THR A 1004 43.72 -4.53 -18.33
C THR A 1004 42.71 -3.60 -19.00
N VAL A 1005 42.88 -2.28 -18.81
CA VAL A 1005 42.08 -1.24 -19.48
C VAL A 1005 42.15 -1.42 -21.00
N PHE A 1006 43.35 -1.55 -21.57
CA PHE A 1006 43.54 -1.73 -23.01
C PHE A 1006 42.76 -2.93 -23.58
N LYS A 1007 42.89 -4.11 -22.94
CA LYS A 1007 42.24 -5.34 -23.41
C LYS A 1007 40.71 -5.28 -23.33
N LEU A 1008 40.18 -4.66 -22.29
CA LEU A 1008 38.74 -4.53 -22.09
C LEU A 1008 38.16 -3.46 -23.03
N ALA A 1009 38.81 -2.30 -23.10
CA ALA A 1009 38.43 -1.19 -23.97
C ALA A 1009 38.34 -1.61 -25.45
N VAL A 1010 39.39 -2.24 -25.99
CA VAL A 1010 39.41 -2.67 -27.40
C VAL A 1010 38.27 -3.65 -27.69
N ARG A 1011 38.10 -4.68 -26.87
CA ARG A 1011 37.08 -5.70 -27.09
C ARG A 1011 35.68 -5.13 -26.97
N LYS A 1012 35.39 -4.42 -25.88
CA LYS A 1012 34.02 -3.96 -25.59
C LYS A 1012 33.57 -2.82 -26.49
N MET A 1013 34.47 -1.95 -26.92
CA MET A 1013 34.10 -0.95 -27.94
C MET A 1013 33.79 -1.59 -29.30
N ILE A 1014 34.44 -2.70 -29.67
CA ILE A 1014 34.06 -3.46 -30.87
C ILE A 1014 32.69 -4.10 -30.68
N ASP A 1015 32.48 -4.81 -29.56
CA ASP A 1015 31.20 -5.46 -29.24
C ASP A 1015 30.03 -4.45 -29.31
N MET A 1016 30.19 -3.26 -28.71
CA MET A 1016 29.16 -2.22 -28.71
C MET A 1016 28.95 -1.59 -30.08
N LEU A 1017 30.02 -1.37 -30.85
CA LEU A 1017 29.90 -0.84 -32.20
C LEU A 1017 29.15 -1.83 -33.11
N ASP A 1018 29.47 -3.12 -33.03
CA ASP A 1018 28.78 -4.19 -33.76
C ASP A 1018 27.29 -4.24 -33.38
N GLU A 1019 26.98 -4.11 -32.09
CA GLU A 1019 25.61 -4.07 -31.59
C GLU A 1019 24.85 -2.83 -32.10
N ALA A 1020 25.43 -1.64 -32.03
CA ALA A 1020 24.82 -0.43 -32.57
C ALA A 1020 24.58 -0.53 -34.09
N CYS A 1021 25.50 -1.14 -34.84
CA CYS A 1021 25.32 -1.41 -36.27
C CYS A 1021 24.15 -2.39 -36.51
N ARG A 1022 24.10 -3.47 -35.73
CA ARG A 1022 23.05 -4.49 -35.79
C ARG A 1022 21.66 -3.93 -35.51
N GLU A 1023 21.51 -3.09 -34.48
CA GLU A 1023 20.23 -2.41 -34.16
C GLU A 1023 19.77 -1.48 -35.29
N ASN A 1024 20.69 -1.01 -36.13
CA ASN A 1024 20.41 -0.16 -37.30
C ASN A 1024 20.40 -0.94 -38.62
N GLY A 1025 20.44 -2.27 -38.58
CA GLY A 1025 20.38 -3.13 -39.76
C GLY A 1025 21.57 -2.98 -40.72
N ILE A 1026 22.73 -2.57 -40.22
CA ILE A 1026 23.97 -2.41 -40.99
C ILE A 1026 25.12 -3.19 -40.34
N THR A 1027 26.26 -3.23 -41.02
CA THR A 1027 27.53 -3.74 -40.51
C THR A 1027 28.55 -2.61 -40.37
N VAL A 1028 29.65 -2.87 -39.67
CA VAL A 1028 30.76 -1.92 -39.54
C VAL A 1028 31.35 -1.52 -40.90
N GLU A 1029 31.27 -2.38 -41.92
CA GLU A 1029 31.77 -2.10 -43.27
C GLU A 1029 30.96 -0.99 -43.97
N ASP A 1030 29.67 -0.88 -43.64
CA ASP A 1030 28.73 0.10 -44.20
C ASP A 1030 28.97 1.52 -43.68
N LEU A 1031 29.74 1.66 -42.59
CA LEU A 1031 30.09 2.95 -42.02
C LEU A 1031 31.12 3.68 -42.88
N GLN A 1032 30.90 4.97 -43.14
CA GLN A 1032 31.86 5.83 -43.82
C GLN A 1032 32.98 6.26 -42.87
N LYS A 1033 32.65 6.47 -41.59
CA LYS A 1033 33.60 6.82 -40.53
C LYS A 1033 33.28 6.11 -39.23
N ILE A 1034 34.30 5.88 -38.41
CA ILE A 1034 34.18 5.39 -37.04
C ILE A 1034 34.87 6.39 -36.12
N VAL A 1035 34.16 6.86 -35.10
CA VAL A 1035 34.66 7.79 -34.08
C VAL A 1035 34.69 7.06 -32.74
N PRO A 1036 35.81 6.40 -32.41
CA PRO A 1036 35.98 5.81 -31.08
C PRO A 1036 36.30 6.89 -30.05
N HIS A 1037 36.08 6.59 -28.77
CA HIS A 1037 36.58 7.39 -27.67
C HIS A 1037 38.09 7.59 -27.80
N GLN A 1038 38.52 8.85 -27.71
CA GLN A 1038 39.90 9.25 -27.94
C GLN A 1038 40.68 9.09 -26.63
N ALA A 1039 40.84 7.84 -26.19
CA ALA A 1039 41.56 7.53 -24.96
C ALA A 1039 43.09 7.53 -25.16
N ASN A 1040 43.53 6.90 -26.25
CA ASN A 1040 44.92 6.64 -26.59
C ASN A 1040 44.98 6.11 -28.04
N GLU A 1041 45.94 6.59 -28.85
CA GLU A 1041 46.12 6.18 -30.26
C GLU A 1041 46.27 4.67 -30.42
N ARG A 1042 46.92 3.98 -29.47
CA ARG A 1042 47.10 2.53 -29.51
C ARG A 1042 45.79 1.77 -29.40
N ILE A 1043 44.83 2.25 -28.60
CA ILE A 1043 43.51 1.60 -28.47
C ILE A 1043 42.73 1.78 -29.78
N ILE A 1044 42.73 3.00 -30.32
CA ILE A 1044 42.11 3.33 -31.60
C ILE A 1044 42.68 2.45 -32.73
N GLU A 1045 44.00 2.36 -32.81
CA GLU A 1045 44.70 1.58 -33.83
C GLU A 1045 44.50 0.06 -33.63
N ALA A 1046 44.36 -0.39 -32.39
CA ALA A 1046 44.05 -1.79 -32.09
C ALA A 1046 42.62 -2.16 -32.50
N ILE A 1047 41.63 -1.30 -32.22
CA ILE A 1047 40.26 -1.47 -32.72
C ILE A 1047 40.30 -1.55 -34.25
N ARG A 1048 40.92 -0.55 -34.89
CA ARG A 1048 41.04 -0.46 -36.35
C ARG A 1048 41.61 -1.74 -36.96
N LYS A 1049 42.73 -2.23 -36.44
CA LYS A 1049 43.37 -3.47 -36.91
C LYS A 1049 42.49 -4.70 -36.68
N THR A 1050 41.82 -4.77 -35.54
CA THR A 1050 40.99 -5.94 -35.17
C THR A 1050 39.78 -6.06 -36.08
N ILE A 1051 39.08 -4.96 -36.36
CA ILE A 1051 37.93 -4.93 -37.28
C ILE A 1051 38.34 -4.73 -38.75
N LYS A 1052 39.65 -4.73 -39.04
CA LYS A 1052 40.24 -4.54 -40.39
C LYS A 1052 39.77 -3.26 -41.10
N CYS A 1053 39.52 -2.20 -40.35
CA CYS A 1053 39.07 -0.91 -40.86
C CYS A 1053 40.24 -0.15 -41.55
N PRO A 1054 40.05 0.43 -42.75
CA PRO A 1054 41.06 1.28 -43.38
C PRO A 1054 41.43 2.51 -42.53
N PRO A 1055 42.69 2.99 -42.53
CA PRO A 1055 43.12 4.16 -41.76
C PRO A 1055 42.25 5.40 -41.95
N GLU A 1056 41.83 5.66 -43.19
CA GLU A 1056 41.00 6.80 -43.56
C GLU A 1056 39.57 6.74 -43.01
N LYS A 1057 39.06 5.55 -42.66
CA LYS A 1057 37.73 5.38 -42.04
C LYS A 1057 37.74 5.57 -40.52
N MET A 1058 38.89 5.41 -39.86
CA MET A 1058 39.02 5.54 -38.41
C MET A 1058 39.39 6.97 -38.02
N PHE A 1059 38.47 7.70 -37.38
CA PHE A 1059 38.73 9.08 -36.95
C PHE A 1059 39.66 9.10 -35.72
N ASN A 1060 40.69 9.94 -35.79
CA ASN A 1060 41.66 10.09 -34.73
C ASN A 1060 42.21 11.52 -34.68
N HIS A 1061 41.98 12.21 -33.56
CA HIS A 1061 42.53 13.53 -33.26
C HIS A 1061 43.27 13.58 -31.91
N ILE A 1062 43.60 12.41 -31.34
CA ILE A 1062 44.22 12.29 -30.00
C ILE A 1062 45.53 13.10 -29.88
N ARG A 1063 46.24 13.29 -31.00
CA ARG A 1063 47.46 14.11 -31.09
C ARG A 1063 47.21 15.58 -30.72
N LYS A 1064 46.05 16.13 -31.08
CA LYS A 1064 45.75 17.57 -30.96
C LYS A 1064 45.26 17.97 -29.57
N TYR A 1065 44.41 17.16 -28.95
CA TYR A 1065 43.68 17.55 -27.74
C TYR A 1065 43.97 16.68 -26.52
N GLY A 1066 44.62 15.53 -26.70
CA GLY A 1066 44.74 14.52 -25.65
C GLY A 1066 43.40 13.87 -25.31
N ASN A 1067 43.37 13.09 -24.22
CA ASN A 1067 42.14 12.45 -23.75
C ASN A 1067 41.31 13.46 -22.93
N THR A 1068 40.29 14.05 -23.54
CA THR A 1068 39.35 14.95 -22.86
C THR A 1068 38.14 14.22 -22.25
N SER A 1069 38.28 12.92 -21.97
CA SER A 1069 37.25 12.05 -21.40
C SER A 1069 35.95 12.08 -22.24
N SER A 1070 34.78 12.33 -21.64
CA SER A 1070 33.48 12.32 -22.33
C SER A 1070 33.37 13.35 -23.45
N ASN A 1071 34.25 14.36 -23.49
CA ASN A 1071 34.25 15.40 -24.52
C ASN A 1071 34.84 14.93 -25.86
N THR A 1072 35.59 13.83 -25.87
CA THR A 1072 36.33 13.37 -27.06
C THR A 1072 35.46 13.12 -28.28
N ILE A 1073 34.30 12.47 -28.12
CA ILE A 1073 33.36 12.21 -29.22
C ILE A 1073 32.71 13.51 -29.72
N PRO A 1074 32.08 14.36 -28.87
CA PRO A 1074 31.46 15.59 -29.38
C PRO A 1074 32.47 16.52 -30.05
N ILE A 1075 33.72 16.63 -29.54
CA ILE A 1075 34.78 17.40 -30.21
C ILE A 1075 35.09 16.79 -31.58
N ALA A 1076 35.25 15.47 -31.68
CA ALA A 1076 35.50 14.80 -32.95
C ALA A 1076 34.38 15.05 -33.98
N LEU A 1077 33.12 15.09 -33.53
CA LEU A 1077 31.97 15.42 -34.39
C LEU A 1077 32.03 16.85 -34.91
N THR A 1078 32.51 17.83 -34.12
CA THR A 1078 32.66 19.21 -34.60
C THR A 1078 33.66 19.35 -35.76
N GLU A 1079 34.73 18.55 -35.78
CA GLU A 1079 35.70 18.54 -36.87
C GLU A 1079 35.21 17.71 -38.07
N LEU A 1080 34.56 16.58 -37.80
CA LEU A 1080 34.23 15.59 -38.83
C LEU A 1080 32.97 15.96 -39.61
N MET A 1081 31.88 16.34 -38.93
CA MET A 1081 30.55 16.48 -39.55
C MET A 1081 30.48 17.51 -40.68
N PRO A 1082 31.16 18.67 -40.60
CA PRO A 1082 31.16 19.64 -41.72
C PRO A 1082 31.78 19.11 -43.02
N GLN A 1083 32.56 18.03 -42.95
CA GLN A 1083 33.26 17.43 -44.09
C GLN A 1083 32.54 16.19 -44.66
N MET A 1084 31.46 15.74 -44.03
CA MET A 1084 30.72 14.53 -44.42
C MET A 1084 29.62 14.85 -45.44
N ALA A 1085 29.33 13.91 -46.33
CA ALA A 1085 28.22 14.02 -47.26
C ALA A 1085 26.89 13.64 -46.59
N ALA A 1086 25.78 14.18 -47.10
CA ALA A 1086 24.44 13.81 -46.63
C ALA A 1086 24.21 12.29 -46.79
N ALA A 1087 23.53 11.69 -45.81
CA ALA A 1087 23.31 10.26 -45.62
C ALA A 1087 24.56 9.41 -45.28
N ASP A 1088 25.74 10.01 -45.11
CA ASP A 1088 26.90 9.28 -44.58
C ASP A 1088 26.61 8.81 -43.14
N LYS A 1089 26.92 7.55 -42.86
CA LYS A 1089 26.74 6.89 -41.56
C LYS A 1089 28.06 6.84 -40.80
N VAL A 1090 28.00 7.23 -39.53
CA VAL A 1090 29.16 7.25 -38.63
C VAL A 1090 28.87 6.42 -37.39
N GLY A 1091 29.78 5.51 -37.07
CA GLY A 1091 29.71 4.72 -35.84
C GLY A 1091 30.47 5.40 -34.72
N LEU A 1092 29.81 5.59 -33.58
CA LEU A 1092 30.40 6.11 -32.34
C LEU A 1092 30.59 4.94 -31.38
N THR A 1093 31.70 4.90 -30.64
CA THR A 1093 31.88 3.90 -29.57
C THR A 1093 32.78 4.42 -28.46
N ALA A 1094 32.43 4.16 -27.20
CA ALA A 1094 33.15 4.61 -26.03
C ALA A 1094 33.19 3.58 -24.90
N PHE A 1095 34.17 3.73 -24.03
CA PHE A 1095 34.24 3.10 -22.72
C PHE A 1095 34.58 4.15 -21.67
N GLY A 1096 34.17 3.97 -20.42
CA GLY A 1096 34.44 4.86 -19.29
C GLY A 1096 35.04 4.16 -18.08
N GLY A 1097 35.54 4.94 -17.12
CA GLY A 1097 35.86 4.49 -15.76
C GLY A 1097 34.66 3.82 -15.08
N GLY A 1098 34.90 2.81 -14.26
CA GLY A 1098 33.85 1.88 -13.80
C GLY A 1098 33.37 0.89 -14.88
N PHE A 1099 33.99 0.90 -16.07
CA PHE A 1099 33.74 0.00 -17.20
C PHE A 1099 32.29 0.03 -17.70
N THR A 1100 31.80 1.25 -17.85
CA THR A 1100 30.63 1.59 -18.66
C THR A 1100 31.03 1.65 -20.14
N PHE A 1101 30.10 1.31 -21.04
CA PHE A 1101 30.31 1.27 -22.47
C PHE A 1101 29.10 1.82 -23.20
N GLY A 1102 29.31 2.40 -24.38
CA GLY A 1102 28.21 2.81 -25.24
C GLY A 1102 28.63 2.99 -26.68
N ALA A 1103 27.70 2.81 -27.60
CA ALA A 1103 27.88 3.04 -29.01
C ALA A 1103 26.61 3.57 -29.66
N ALA A 1104 26.74 4.24 -30.80
CA ALA A 1104 25.61 4.73 -31.58
C ALA A 1104 25.97 4.76 -33.07
N VAL A 1105 24.97 4.60 -33.93
CA VAL A 1105 25.10 4.94 -35.35
C VAL A 1105 24.40 6.27 -35.57
N ILE A 1106 25.10 7.23 -36.15
CA ILE A 1106 24.55 8.53 -36.51
C ILE A 1106 24.61 8.71 -38.03
N GLU A 1107 23.74 9.57 -38.58
CA GLU A 1107 23.64 9.83 -40.01
C GLU A 1107 23.76 11.33 -40.27
N LYS A 1108 24.63 11.75 -41.20
CA LYS A 1108 24.75 13.15 -41.62
C LYS A 1108 23.52 13.54 -42.44
N MET A 1109 22.93 14.70 -42.15
CA MET A 1109 21.74 15.21 -42.83
C MET A 1109 22.00 16.05 -44.07
#